data_AF-A0A8H6NJ41-F1
#
_entry.id   AF-A0A8H6NJ41-F1
#
_cell.length_a   1.000
_cell.length_b   1.000
_cell.length_c   1.000
_cell.angle_alpha   90.00
_cell.angle_beta   90.00
_cell.angle_gamma   90.00
#
_symmetry.space_group_name_H-M   'P 1'
#
loop_
_entity.id
_entity.type
_entity.pdbx_description
1 polymer ?
#
loop_
_entity_poly.entity_id
_entity_poly.type
_entity_poly.pdbx_seq_one_letter_code
_entity_poly.pdbx_strand_id
1 'polypeptide(L)'
;MNDEFSVQKAREQFPALAKDQIFGDNAGGSQVLGAVAQSISDYLINNNVQLGASYNTSQQSTAIFDEAYQVAAKYVNANVDEIVIGPSTTQVFRNLAASIRFEAGDEIIISEVDHESNIDPWLHYAAIAGATIKWWSPVDRSNPKLDTNTLQQLLTNKTRLVACTHASNILGTIHDIKAISDVVHQYPRALLCVDGVAYAPHRAIDVQEIGADFYAFSWYKVYGPHISLLYGSRKAQQQLQSLGHYFNPSGSLMDKLELAAASYELTQSIMPLVAYFGQNPKRTWAGIARHEKTLQKLLLDYLSSRSDIVVRGDTSSKAAVRLPTISFTVKGRSSQNVVEAIEVQSNVGIRWGHFFSKRLAENILGLDDDGVVRSKYAGFLQFDNPNRKWPSRILSKPPIWLSTDLRDGNQSLINPLTVDQKWEYFQMLVSIGYTEIEVSFPAASQVEFDFTRRLIETPNAVPYNVRIRGLSPTREDFLARTVEALRGARKAAICTYICTSDKQLKYQGFTREQAVEQAVRSVRFLRSITKDDPESAAVTDWSLAFGLEAFNEAELDFAVLMVEAVKEAWGATADEPLVAVLATSTEVATPNVFADHVELFQHSLSEPEKIRISLHPHNDRGCGVATAELGMLAGAGMVEGCLFGNGERCGNVDLVTLALNLYSRGIHPGLDFSNLPKITRKFEKLTGLTVSQRAPYAGEFALQAFSGSHQNIIRKGIAWRNEALERNERPVWDIPYLPLDPEDLGVPLDQIIRVNSQSGKAAATWILSRRWGLNIPADLQVDFGRRVQIMCEALAREITHQEVINLFVGSYALSPTDRQDTATHTDNISMINDGTLHRVSGTVNLADSFTIRIDGSGRSLESAVLRGLPFMKDATATAQIRHTQKLETDFARGKHCVLATCTEGDQVTWGYFIGEREDNCRAMAVVSAALTITKA
;
A
#
# COMPACT_ATOMS: atom_id res chain seq x y z
N MET A 1 3.26 -27.24 7.62
CA MET A 1 2.51 -25.97 7.81
C MET A 1 3.43 -25.00 8.55
N ASN A 2 3.95 -24.01 7.82
CA ASN A 2 4.94 -23.04 8.28
C ASN A 2 4.27 -21.90 9.08
N ASP A 3 3.90 -22.15 10.34
CA ASP A 3 3.44 -21.09 11.26
C ASP A 3 4.61 -20.24 11.78
N GLU A 4 5.27 -19.47 10.92
CA GLU A 4 6.26 -18.51 11.39
C GLU A 4 5.60 -17.26 12.00
N PHE A 5 6.12 -16.81 13.15
CA PHE A 5 5.65 -15.60 13.84
C PHE A 5 5.71 -14.39 12.90
N SER A 6 4.54 -13.84 12.56
CA SER A 6 4.40 -12.64 11.73
C SER A 6 4.15 -11.41 12.61
N VAL A 7 5.05 -10.45 12.55
CA VAL A 7 4.94 -9.17 13.27
C VAL A 7 3.71 -8.39 12.81
N GLN A 8 3.38 -8.42 11.52
CA GLN A 8 2.21 -7.73 10.99
C GLN A 8 0.92 -8.33 11.57
N LYS A 9 0.77 -9.66 11.52
CA LYS A 9 -0.39 -10.36 12.11
C LYS A 9 -0.49 -10.16 13.62
N ALA A 10 0.65 -10.05 14.31
CA ALA A 10 0.68 -9.69 15.72
C ALA A 10 0.13 -8.26 15.94
N ARG A 11 0.61 -7.27 15.17
CA ARG A 11 0.20 -5.86 15.29
C ARG A 11 -1.27 -5.62 14.99
N GLU A 12 -1.83 -6.30 13.99
CA GLU A 12 -3.25 -6.18 13.59
C GLU A 12 -4.23 -6.53 14.72
N GLN A 13 -3.78 -7.30 15.74
CA GLN A 13 -4.61 -7.69 16.88
C GLN A 13 -4.67 -6.62 18.00
N PHE A 14 -3.95 -5.51 17.85
CA PHE A 14 -3.92 -4.39 18.80
C PHE A 14 -4.57 -3.15 18.18
N PRO A 15 -5.83 -2.83 18.50
CA PRO A 15 -6.53 -1.68 17.92
C PRO A 15 -5.81 -0.34 18.11
N ALA A 16 -5.06 -0.19 19.22
CA ALA A 16 -4.30 1.04 19.50
C ALA A 16 -3.18 1.29 18.48
N LEU A 17 -2.64 0.25 17.83
CA LEU A 17 -1.54 0.35 16.87
C LEU A 17 -1.98 0.75 15.47
N ALA A 18 -3.28 0.93 15.22
CA ALA A 18 -3.82 1.45 13.97
C ALA A 18 -3.74 3.00 13.88
N LYS A 19 -3.34 3.67 14.97
CA LYS A 19 -3.16 5.12 15.03
C LYS A 19 -1.71 5.50 14.75
N ASP A 20 -1.46 6.77 14.44
CA ASP A 20 -0.12 7.30 14.13
C ASP A 20 0.85 7.31 15.32
N GLN A 21 0.35 7.14 16.55
CA GLN A 21 1.16 7.14 17.77
C GLN A 21 2.06 5.90 17.85
N ILE A 22 3.36 6.12 18.07
CA ILE A 22 4.32 5.06 18.36
C ILE A 22 4.46 4.94 19.88
N PHE A 23 4.10 3.78 20.44
CA PHE A 23 4.16 3.50 21.87
C PHE A 23 5.55 2.96 22.27
N GLY A 24 6.49 3.86 22.55
CA GLY A 24 7.87 3.55 22.94
C GLY A 24 8.12 3.32 24.44
N ASP A 25 7.14 3.51 25.32
CA ASP A 25 7.23 3.21 26.77
C ASP A 25 6.39 1.99 27.18
N ASN A 26 6.43 0.91 26.38
CA ASN A 26 5.76 -0.34 26.73
C ASN A 26 6.37 -1.05 27.99
N ALA A 27 7.42 -0.48 28.60
CA ALA A 27 7.88 -0.88 29.94
C ALA A 27 6.97 -0.31 31.04
N GLY A 28 6.29 0.82 30.79
CA GLY A 28 5.28 1.43 31.65
C GLY A 28 3.92 0.71 31.62
N GLY A 29 3.55 0.13 30.48
CA GLY A 29 2.32 -0.65 30.31
C GLY A 29 2.10 -0.98 28.83
N SER A 30 1.48 -2.13 28.56
CA SER A 30 1.25 -2.57 27.19
C SER A 30 -0.09 -2.14 26.63
N GLN A 31 -0.14 -2.02 25.30
CA GLN A 31 -1.41 -1.89 24.61
C GLN A 31 -2.19 -3.20 24.75
N VAL A 32 -3.51 -3.09 24.92
CA VAL A 32 -4.40 -4.22 25.18
C VAL A 32 -4.78 -4.90 23.86
N LEU A 33 -4.81 -6.23 23.85
CA LEU A 33 -5.33 -7.01 22.72
C LEU A 33 -6.83 -6.73 22.51
N GLY A 34 -7.25 -6.62 21.24
CA GLY A 34 -8.67 -6.41 20.91
C GLY A 34 -9.58 -7.49 21.51
N ALA A 35 -9.14 -8.75 21.47
CA ALA A 35 -9.88 -9.88 22.03
C ALA A 35 -10.01 -9.83 23.56
N VAL A 36 -9.03 -9.24 24.26
CA VAL A 36 -9.09 -9.02 25.72
C VAL A 36 -10.15 -7.97 26.04
N ALA A 37 -10.14 -6.84 25.34
CA ALA A 37 -11.12 -5.78 25.53
C ALA A 37 -12.55 -6.28 25.24
N GLN A 38 -12.72 -7.06 24.17
CA GLN A 38 -14.01 -7.67 23.82
C GLN A 38 -14.48 -8.63 24.91
N SER A 39 -13.61 -9.52 25.41
CA SER A 39 -13.96 -10.46 26.48
C SER A 39 -14.42 -9.74 27.74
N ILE A 40 -13.74 -8.68 28.18
CA ILE A 40 -14.16 -7.90 29.36
C ILE A 40 -15.56 -7.29 29.14
N SER A 41 -15.77 -6.69 27.97
CA SER A 41 -17.08 -6.12 27.59
C SER A 41 -18.18 -7.19 27.59
N ASP A 42 -17.91 -8.36 27.02
CA ASP A 42 -18.89 -9.45 26.91
C ASP A 42 -19.30 -9.98 28.28
N TYR A 43 -18.36 -10.07 29.24
CA TYR A 43 -18.70 -10.43 30.61
C TYR A 43 -19.64 -9.41 31.24
N LEU A 44 -19.26 -8.13 31.18
CA LEU A 44 -19.98 -7.06 31.84
C LEU A 44 -21.41 -6.91 31.29
N ILE A 45 -21.61 -7.21 30.01
CA ILE A 45 -22.91 -7.14 29.35
C ILE A 45 -23.76 -8.38 29.66
N ASN A 46 -23.19 -9.58 29.63
CA ASN A 46 -23.97 -10.82 29.57
C ASN A 46 -23.91 -11.68 30.84
N ASN A 47 -22.83 -11.59 31.63
CA ASN A 47 -22.46 -12.57 32.65
C ASN A 47 -22.09 -11.93 34.00
N ASN A 48 -22.39 -10.66 34.22
CA ASN A 48 -22.01 -9.94 35.43
C ASN A 48 -22.83 -10.37 36.65
N VAL A 49 -22.41 -11.46 37.30
CA VAL A 49 -23.09 -12.06 38.44
C VAL A 49 -22.10 -12.62 39.46
N GLN A 50 -22.54 -12.79 40.70
CA GLN A 50 -21.74 -13.47 41.73
C GLN A 50 -21.58 -14.95 41.40
N LEU A 51 -20.36 -15.48 41.59
CA LEU A 51 -20.03 -16.88 41.37
C LEU A 51 -20.65 -17.81 42.43
N GLY A 52 -20.80 -19.10 42.08
CA GLY A 52 -21.19 -20.16 43.02
C GLY A 52 -22.71 -20.35 43.25
N ALA A 53 -23.57 -19.53 42.65
CA ALA A 53 -25.02 -19.75 42.68
C ALA A 53 -25.47 -20.80 41.64
N SER A 54 -26.59 -21.47 41.90
CA SER A 54 -27.09 -22.63 41.13
C SER A 54 -27.84 -22.31 39.84
N TYR A 55 -28.09 -21.03 39.53
CA TYR A 55 -28.77 -20.65 38.29
C TYR A 55 -27.78 -20.57 37.11
N ASN A 56 -28.30 -20.72 35.90
CA ASN A 56 -27.53 -20.92 34.67
C ASN A 56 -26.38 -19.91 34.46
N THR A 57 -26.66 -18.60 34.51
CA THR A 57 -25.63 -17.56 34.27
C THR A 57 -24.50 -17.61 35.31
N SER A 58 -24.83 -17.91 36.58
CA SER A 58 -23.80 -18.07 37.62
C SER A 58 -22.97 -19.33 37.40
N GLN A 59 -23.58 -20.46 37.03
CA GLN A 59 -22.85 -21.68 36.70
C GLN A 59 -21.90 -21.47 35.53
N GLN A 60 -22.34 -20.77 34.48
CA GLN A 60 -21.50 -20.41 33.33
C GLN A 60 -20.34 -19.50 33.73
N SER A 61 -20.61 -18.45 34.50
CA SER A 61 -19.59 -17.52 35.00
C SER A 61 -18.55 -18.21 35.89
N THR A 62 -19.01 -19.14 36.73
CA THR A 62 -18.13 -19.94 37.61
C THR A 62 -17.21 -20.84 36.78
N ALA A 63 -17.76 -21.56 35.79
CA ALA A 63 -16.96 -22.42 34.92
C ALA A 63 -15.89 -21.63 34.12
N ILE A 64 -16.27 -20.46 33.59
CA ILE A 64 -15.37 -19.56 32.86
C ILE A 64 -14.23 -19.04 33.75
N PHE A 65 -14.57 -18.66 34.99
CA PHE A 65 -13.59 -18.21 35.98
C PHE A 65 -12.58 -19.33 36.33
N ASP A 66 -13.08 -20.55 36.56
CA ASP A 66 -12.23 -21.72 36.86
C ASP A 66 -11.32 -22.06 35.67
N GLU A 67 -11.83 -22.01 34.43
CA GLU A 67 -11.04 -22.22 33.21
C GLU A 67 -9.93 -21.16 33.06
N ALA A 68 -10.25 -19.89 33.34
CA ALA A 68 -9.27 -18.82 33.28
C ALA A 68 -8.12 -19.04 34.29
N TYR A 69 -8.41 -19.54 35.49
CA TYR A 69 -7.40 -19.93 36.46
C TYR A 69 -6.53 -21.09 35.99
N GLN A 70 -7.11 -22.10 35.34
CA GLN A 70 -6.34 -23.20 34.73
C GLN A 70 -5.39 -22.69 33.64
N VAL A 71 -5.89 -21.80 32.78
CA VAL A 71 -5.09 -21.18 31.71
C VAL A 71 -3.96 -20.32 32.28
N ALA A 72 -4.25 -19.52 33.31
CA ALA A 72 -3.27 -18.68 33.99
C ALA A 72 -2.17 -19.50 34.67
N ALA A 73 -2.51 -20.60 35.35
CA ALA A 73 -1.55 -21.49 36.00
C ALA A 73 -0.63 -22.17 34.97
N LYS A 74 -1.22 -22.69 33.88
CA LYS A 74 -0.47 -23.32 32.79
C LYS A 74 0.49 -22.34 32.10
N TYR A 75 0.12 -21.07 32.00
CA TYR A 75 0.95 -20.04 31.36
C TYR A 75 2.33 -19.87 32.03
N VAL A 76 2.42 -20.08 33.34
CA VAL A 76 3.67 -19.99 34.11
C VAL A 76 4.26 -21.35 34.49
N ASN A 77 3.71 -22.45 33.97
CA ASN A 77 4.05 -23.83 34.35
C ASN A 77 3.78 -24.15 35.84
N ALA A 78 2.63 -23.71 36.38
CA ALA A 78 2.19 -24.00 37.74
C ALA A 78 0.90 -24.83 37.79
N ASN A 79 0.56 -25.34 38.97
CA ASN A 79 -0.77 -25.87 39.24
C ASN A 79 -1.72 -24.76 39.71
N VAL A 80 -3.03 -24.97 39.59
CA VAL A 80 -4.05 -23.99 39.98
C VAL A 80 -3.98 -23.62 41.46
N ASP A 81 -3.70 -24.59 42.33
CA ASP A 81 -3.54 -24.39 43.77
C ASP A 81 -2.29 -23.57 44.14
N GLU A 82 -1.41 -23.30 43.18
CA GLU A 82 -0.16 -22.56 43.36
C GLU A 82 -0.22 -21.12 42.86
N ILE A 83 -1.37 -20.63 42.40
CA ILE A 83 -1.52 -19.25 41.92
C ILE A 83 -2.62 -18.49 42.65
N VAL A 84 -2.47 -17.17 42.69
CA VAL A 84 -3.53 -16.22 43.06
C VAL A 84 -3.49 -15.05 42.09
N ILE A 85 -4.67 -14.62 41.63
CA ILE A 85 -4.82 -13.42 40.80
C ILE A 85 -5.25 -12.27 41.71
N GLY A 86 -4.55 -11.14 41.62
CA GLY A 86 -4.81 -9.98 42.45
C GLY A 86 -4.84 -8.68 41.64
N PRO A 87 -5.22 -7.55 42.26
CA PRO A 87 -5.42 -6.29 41.54
C PRO A 87 -4.11 -5.65 41.04
N SER A 88 -2.98 -5.91 41.70
CA SER A 88 -1.65 -5.46 41.25
C SER A 88 -0.53 -6.26 41.90
N THR A 89 0.64 -6.32 41.25
CA THR A 89 1.84 -6.98 41.81
C THR A 89 2.23 -6.40 43.18
N THR A 90 2.13 -5.08 43.35
CA THR A 90 2.36 -4.43 44.66
C THR A 90 1.41 -4.95 45.74
N GLN A 91 0.12 -5.11 45.42
CA GLN A 91 -0.85 -5.61 46.40
C GLN A 91 -0.59 -7.07 46.77
N VAL A 92 -0.34 -7.94 45.79
CA VAL A 92 -0.08 -9.36 46.09
C VAL A 92 1.23 -9.56 46.84
N PHE A 93 2.26 -8.72 46.62
CA PHE A 93 3.47 -8.73 47.46
C PHE A 93 3.22 -8.24 48.88
N ARG A 94 2.34 -7.23 49.08
CA ARG A 94 1.93 -6.82 50.43
C ARG A 94 1.16 -7.93 51.15
N ASN A 95 0.23 -8.60 50.47
CA ASN A 95 -0.48 -9.74 51.03
C ASN A 95 0.49 -10.88 51.36
N LEU A 96 1.41 -11.20 50.46
CA LEU A 96 2.43 -12.21 50.69
C LEU A 96 3.29 -11.87 51.91
N ALA A 97 3.82 -10.65 52.00
CA ALA A 97 4.62 -10.21 53.14
C ALA A 97 3.85 -10.25 54.46
N ALA A 98 2.55 -9.92 54.44
CA ALA A 98 1.67 -10.01 55.60
C ALA A 98 1.43 -11.45 56.06
N SER A 99 1.38 -12.40 55.13
CA SER A 99 1.12 -13.82 55.41
C SER A 99 2.35 -14.58 55.91
N ILE A 100 3.57 -14.09 55.65
CA ILE A 100 4.80 -14.69 56.15
C ILE A 100 5.02 -14.26 57.59
N ARG A 101 5.14 -15.23 58.49
CA ARG A 101 5.53 -14.95 59.87
C ARG A 101 7.04 -14.69 59.94
N PHE A 102 7.40 -13.42 60.08
CA PHE A 102 8.75 -12.97 60.43
C PHE A 102 8.91 -12.87 61.95
N GLU A 103 10.11 -13.16 62.45
CA GLU A 103 10.45 -13.08 63.87
C GLU A 103 11.67 -12.17 64.10
N ALA A 104 11.81 -11.69 65.34
CA ALA A 104 12.97 -10.90 65.72
C ALA A 104 14.26 -11.70 65.51
N GLY A 105 15.21 -11.13 64.77
CA GLY A 105 16.47 -11.79 64.41
C GLY A 105 16.44 -12.61 63.11
N ASP A 106 15.30 -12.73 62.43
CA ASP A 106 15.29 -13.15 61.03
C ASP A 106 16.03 -12.11 60.16
N GLU A 107 16.62 -12.57 59.06
CA GLU A 107 17.29 -11.71 58.08
C GLU A 107 16.53 -11.73 56.75
N ILE A 108 16.31 -10.55 56.16
CA ILE A 108 15.68 -10.39 54.85
C ILE A 108 16.68 -9.71 53.92
N ILE A 109 17.02 -10.39 52.82
CA ILE A 109 17.93 -9.88 51.81
C ILE A 109 17.11 -9.25 50.69
N ILE A 110 17.37 -7.97 50.38
CA ILE A 110 16.63 -7.22 49.34
C ILE A 110 17.62 -6.65 48.34
N SER A 111 17.38 -6.93 47.06
CA SER A 111 18.11 -6.34 45.94
C SER A 111 17.91 -4.82 45.84
N GLU A 112 18.99 -4.06 45.68
CA GLU A 112 18.93 -2.62 45.41
C GLU A 112 18.51 -2.28 43.97
N VAL A 113 18.48 -3.27 43.06
CA VAL A 113 18.07 -3.06 41.66
C VAL A 113 16.57 -3.22 41.42
N ASP A 114 15.83 -3.59 42.46
CA ASP A 114 14.40 -3.89 42.37
C ASP A 114 13.54 -2.64 42.19
N HIS A 115 12.34 -2.86 41.65
CA HIS A 115 11.26 -1.90 41.69
C HIS A 115 10.67 -1.83 43.11
N GLU A 116 10.22 -0.67 43.55
CA GLU A 116 9.78 -0.45 44.94
C GLU A 116 8.67 -1.42 45.39
N SER A 117 7.84 -1.90 44.46
CA SER A 117 6.82 -2.91 44.72
C SER A 117 7.35 -4.19 45.37
N ASN A 118 8.61 -4.58 45.09
CA ASN A 118 9.28 -5.75 45.67
C ASN A 118 10.31 -5.36 46.75
N ILE A 119 10.25 -4.14 47.28
CA ILE A 119 11.12 -3.65 48.37
C ILE A 119 10.25 -3.27 49.57
N ASP A 120 9.32 -2.35 49.36
CA ASP A 120 8.50 -1.71 50.39
C ASP A 120 7.75 -2.70 51.31
N PRO A 121 7.12 -3.78 50.79
CA PRO A 121 6.43 -4.76 51.63
C PRO A 121 7.36 -5.41 52.66
N TRP A 122 8.57 -5.75 52.24
CA TRP A 122 9.56 -6.43 53.08
C TRP A 122 10.12 -5.49 54.13
N LEU A 123 10.42 -4.24 53.78
CA LEU A 123 10.84 -3.22 54.75
C LEU A 123 9.78 -3.01 55.83
N HIS A 124 8.51 -2.92 55.43
CA HIS A 124 7.40 -2.69 56.35
C HIS A 124 7.24 -3.83 57.37
N TYR A 125 7.17 -5.08 56.90
CA TYR A 125 6.97 -6.23 57.79
C TYR A 125 8.24 -6.62 58.56
N ALA A 126 9.43 -6.34 58.03
CA ALA A 126 10.67 -6.45 58.81
C ALA A 126 10.67 -5.51 60.02
N ALA A 127 10.25 -4.24 59.82
CA ALA A 127 10.19 -3.26 60.89
C ALA A 127 9.19 -3.66 61.99
N ILE A 128 8.03 -4.23 61.61
CA ILE A 128 7.03 -4.74 62.57
C ILE A 128 7.58 -5.93 63.36
N ALA A 129 8.27 -6.86 62.69
CA ALA A 129 8.77 -8.09 63.32
C ALA A 129 10.10 -7.92 64.08
N GLY A 130 10.83 -6.82 63.86
CA GLY A 130 12.21 -6.67 64.34
C GLY A 130 13.23 -7.52 63.57
N ALA A 131 12.96 -7.79 62.29
CA ALA A 131 13.88 -8.50 61.40
C ALA A 131 14.97 -7.56 60.85
N THR A 132 16.13 -8.11 60.50
CA THR A 132 17.26 -7.35 59.96
C THR A 132 17.21 -7.32 58.43
N ILE A 133 17.28 -6.12 57.84
CA ILE A 133 17.43 -5.95 56.40
C ILE A 133 18.91 -6.02 56.01
N LYS A 134 19.21 -6.82 54.99
CA LYS A 134 20.50 -6.88 54.30
C LYS A 134 20.31 -6.43 52.86
N TRP A 135 21.01 -5.37 52.46
CA TRP A 135 20.95 -4.90 51.08
C TRP A 135 21.87 -5.71 50.18
N TRP A 136 21.35 -6.15 49.05
CA TRP A 136 22.09 -6.86 48.02
C TRP A 136 22.35 -5.93 46.84
N SER A 137 23.60 -5.47 46.76
CA SER A 137 24.05 -4.47 45.79
C SER A 137 24.96 -5.10 44.75
N PRO A 138 24.75 -4.82 43.45
CA PRO A 138 25.70 -5.21 42.40
C PRO A 138 27.07 -4.54 42.60
N VAL A 139 28.15 -5.27 42.27
CA VAL A 139 29.52 -4.73 42.29
C VAL A 139 29.77 -3.83 41.09
N ASP A 140 29.34 -4.26 39.90
CA ASP A 140 29.47 -3.49 38.67
C ASP A 140 28.39 -2.41 38.60
N ARG A 141 28.80 -1.14 38.66
CA ARG A 141 27.91 0.02 38.54
C ARG A 141 27.61 0.41 37.09
N SER A 142 28.42 -0.05 36.14
CA SER A 142 28.24 0.24 34.71
C SER A 142 27.19 -0.67 34.05
N ASN A 143 27.22 -1.96 34.42
CA ASN A 143 26.21 -2.94 34.07
C ASN A 143 25.72 -3.70 35.33
N PRO A 144 24.87 -3.07 36.16
CA PRO A 144 24.36 -3.66 37.39
C PRO A 144 23.69 -5.02 37.15
N LYS A 145 24.34 -6.07 37.64
CA LYS A 145 23.83 -7.44 37.60
C LYS A 145 23.96 -8.09 38.97
N LEU A 146 22.86 -8.69 39.42
CA LEU A 146 22.82 -9.52 40.60
C LEU A 146 23.71 -10.76 40.43
N ASP A 147 24.63 -10.95 41.38
CA ASP A 147 25.68 -11.97 41.34
C ASP A 147 25.58 -12.91 42.55
N THR A 148 25.70 -14.22 42.30
CA THR A 148 25.55 -15.25 43.33
C THR A 148 26.67 -15.25 44.37
N ASN A 149 27.89 -14.80 44.02
CA ASN A 149 28.99 -14.74 45.00
C ASN A 149 28.72 -13.65 46.04
N THR A 150 28.22 -12.49 45.62
CA THR A 150 27.81 -11.43 46.56
C THR A 150 26.62 -11.84 47.42
N LEU A 151 25.66 -12.60 46.84
CA LEU A 151 24.53 -13.14 47.61
C LEU A 151 24.99 -14.13 48.68
N GLN A 152 25.92 -15.04 48.36
CA GLN A 152 26.46 -16.01 49.32
C GLN A 152 27.11 -15.35 50.54
N GLN A 153 27.73 -14.18 50.37
CA GLN A 153 28.33 -13.43 51.48
C GLN A 153 27.28 -12.84 52.46
N LEU A 154 26.04 -12.65 52.00
CA LEU A 154 24.94 -12.11 52.80
C LEU A 154 24.12 -13.20 53.51
N LEU A 155 24.07 -14.39 52.92
CA LEU A 155 23.24 -15.52 53.38
C LEU A 155 23.76 -16.13 54.69
N THR A 156 22.83 -16.41 55.61
CA THR A 156 23.11 -17.15 56.85
C THR A 156 21.95 -18.09 57.19
N ASN A 157 22.11 -18.92 58.22
CA ASN A 157 21.02 -19.75 58.75
C ASN A 157 19.83 -18.96 59.33
N LYS A 158 19.97 -17.63 59.48
CA LYS A 158 18.90 -16.71 59.89
C LYS A 158 18.16 -16.09 58.70
N THR A 159 18.62 -16.30 57.47
CA THR A 159 17.95 -15.75 56.29
C THR A 159 16.59 -16.39 56.12
N ARG A 160 15.56 -15.53 56.10
CA ARG A 160 14.16 -15.90 55.97
C ARG A 160 13.64 -15.70 54.55
N LEU A 161 14.09 -14.64 53.89
CA LEU A 161 13.64 -14.28 52.55
C LEU A 161 14.76 -13.58 51.78
N VAL A 162 14.84 -13.87 50.49
CA VAL A 162 15.60 -13.12 49.48
C VAL A 162 14.62 -12.59 48.44
N ALA A 163 14.62 -11.28 48.22
CA ALA A 163 13.78 -10.61 47.23
C ALA A 163 14.63 -10.00 46.11
N CYS A 164 14.28 -10.31 44.86
CA CYS A 164 14.95 -9.77 43.67
C CYS A 164 14.03 -9.71 42.45
N THR A 165 14.43 -8.96 41.42
CA THR A 165 13.77 -8.97 40.12
C THR A 165 14.40 -9.98 39.16
N HIS A 166 13.59 -10.57 38.26
CA HIS A 166 14.07 -11.41 37.16
C HIS A 166 14.80 -10.56 36.10
N ALA A 167 14.30 -9.35 35.85
CA ALA A 167 14.96 -8.42 34.95
C ALA A 167 14.73 -6.97 35.39
N SER A 168 15.75 -6.14 35.25
CA SER A 168 15.64 -4.72 35.59
C SER A 168 14.57 -4.01 34.73
N ASN A 169 13.61 -3.35 35.38
CA ASN A 169 12.57 -2.54 34.74
C ASN A 169 13.09 -1.24 34.11
N ILE A 170 14.32 -0.83 34.45
CA ILE A 170 14.99 0.35 33.89
C ILE A 170 16.09 -0.07 32.90
N LEU A 171 16.94 -1.04 33.23
CA LEU A 171 18.09 -1.42 32.37
C LEU A 171 17.80 -2.54 31.37
N GLY A 172 16.74 -3.32 31.61
CA GLY A 172 16.44 -4.54 30.87
C GLY A 172 17.38 -5.71 31.16
N THR A 173 18.40 -5.56 32.01
CA THR A 173 19.35 -6.62 32.38
C THR A 173 18.61 -7.84 32.94
N ILE A 174 18.91 -9.04 32.43
CA ILE A 174 18.35 -10.31 32.92
C ILE A 174 19.27 -10.91 33.99
N HIS A 175 18.68 -11.34 35.10
CA HIS A 175 19.36 -12.02 36.20
C HIS A 175 19.16 -13.55 36.13
N ASP A 176 20.16 -14.31 36.55
CA ASP A 176 20.10 -15.78 36.53
C ASP A 176 19.34 -16.31 37.75
N ILE A 177 18.02 -16.30 37.65
CA ILE A 177 17.15 -16.70 38.77
C ILE A 177 17.37 -18.16 39.17
N LYS A 178 17.73 -19.04 38.23
CA LYS A 178 18.01 -20.44 38.55
C LYS A 178 19.25 -20.55 39.44
N ALA A 179 20.34 -19.89 39.06
CA ALA A 179 21.55 -19.88 39.89
C ALA A 179 21.31 -19.22 41.26
N ILE A 180 20.49 -18.17 41.31
CA ILE A 180 20.09 -17.52 42.57
C ILE A 180 19.28 -18.48 43.46
N SER A 181 18.28 -19.16 42.88
CA SER A 181 17.47 -20.18 43.57
C SER A 181 18.34 -21.29 44.16
N ASP A 182 19.26 -21.83 43.37
CA ASP A 182 20.17 -22.90 43.81
C ASP A 182 21.05 -22.49 45.00
N VAL A 183 21.42 -21.21 45.09
CA VAL A 183 22.19 -20.66 46.21
C VAL A 183 21.30 -20.41 47.43
N VAL A 184 20.11 -19.83 47.25
CA VAL A 184 19.17 -19.56 48.36
C VAL A 184 18.73 -20.87 49.02
N HIS A 185 18.43 -21.90 48.23
CA HIS A 185 17.92 -23.19 48.72
C HIS A 185 18.95 -24.05 49.45
N GLN A 186 20.23 -23.65 49.47
CA GLN A 186 21.22 -24.23 50.39
C GLN A 186 20.89 -23.93 51.86
N TYR A 187 20.04 -22.92 52.11
CA TYR A 187 19.58 -22.52 53.44
C TYR A 187 18.10 -22.92 53.61
N PRO A 188 17.78 -24.00 54.36
CA PRO A 188 16.43 -24.59 54.35
C PRO A 188 15.27 -23.67 54.76
N ARG A 189 15.56 -22.60 55.52
CA ARG A 189 14.58 -21.61 55.98
C ARG A 189 14.36 -20.44 55.01
N ALA A 190 15.28 -20.24 54.06
CA ALA A 190 15.25 -19.10 53.16
C ALA A 190 14.28 -19.35 52.00
N LEU A 191 13.47 -18.35 51.69
CA LEU A 191 12.53 -18.33 50.57
C LEU A 191 13.00 -17.31 49.52
N LEU A 192 12.81 -17.61 48.24
CA LEU A 192 13.11 -16.71 47.13
C LEU A 192 11.83 -16.09 46.54
N CYS A 193 11.70 -14.76 46.63
CA CYS A 193 10.63 -14.00 45.99
C CYS A 193 11.15 -13.21 44.78
N VAL A 194 10.56 -13.48 43.61
CA VAL A 194 11.01 -12.93 42.33
C VAL A 194 9.95 -12.01 41.72
N ASP A 195 10.33 -10.76 41.44
CA ASP A 195 9.56 -9.84 40.61
C ASP A 195 9.83 -10.09 39.12
N GLY A 196 8.85 -10.67 38.44
CA GLY A 196 8.88 -10.99 37.02
C GLY A 196 8.22 -9.95 36.11
N VAL A 197 7.75 -8.81 36.62
CA VAL A 197 6.93 -7.83 35.89
C VAL A 197 7.62 -7.36 34.61
N ALA A 198 8.92 -7.08 34.66
CA ALA A 198 9.69 -6.64 33.50
C ALA A 198 9.98 -7.79 32.52
N TYR A 199 10.08 -9.04 32.99
CA TYR A 199 10.46 -10.21 32.20
C TYR A 199 9.28 -10.84 31.44
N ALA A 200 8.12 -10.93 32.11
CA ALA A 200 6.90 -11.56 31.61
C ALA A 200 6.45 -11.14 30.20
N PRO A 201 6.53 -9.87 29.77
CA PRO A 201 6.09 -9.48 28.42
C PRO A 201 7.01 -9.94 27.30
N HIS A 202 8.18 -10.50 27.62
CA HIS A 202 9.26 -10.74 26.66
C HIS A 202 9.60 -12.21 26.47
N ARG A 203 9.40 -13.05 27.49
CA ARG A 203 9.84 -14.44 27.49
C ARG A 203 8.82 -15.32 28.20
N ALA A 204 8.83 -16.61 27.86
CA ALA A 204 8.08 -17.61 28.60
C ALA A 204 8.57 -17.67 30.05
N ILE A 205 7.63 -17.82 30.98
CA ILE A 205 7.91 -18.04 32.38
C ILE A 205 7.74 -19.54 32.66
N ASP A 206 8.74 -20.13 33.31
CA ASP A 206 8.66 -21.48 33.84
C ASP A 206 9.13 -21.44 35.29
N VAL A 207 8.16 -21.33 36.22
CA VAL A 207 8.47 -21.18 37.65
C VAL A 207 9.13 -22.43 38.25
N GLN A 208 8.89 -23.59 37.65
CA GLN A 208 9.49 -24.86 38.06
C GLN A 208 10.97 -24.92 37.63
N GLU A 209 11.25 -24.50 36.39
CA GLU A 209 12.62 -24.46 35.85
C GLU A 209 13.51 -23.50 36.65
N ILE A 210 13.01 -22.29 36.93
CA ILE A 210 13.80 -21.26 37.64
C ILE A 210 13.86 -21.49 39.16
N GLY A 211 12.99 -22.35 39.71
CA GLY A 211 13.00 -22.71 41.13
C GLY A 211 12.63 -21.58 42.08
N ALA A 212 11.81 -20.62 41.68
CA ALA A 212 11.36 -19.55 42.58
C ALA A 212 10.36 -20.09 43.62
N ASP A 213 10.43 -19.61 44.86
CA ASP A 213 9.40 -19.94 45.87
C ASP A 213 8.14 -19.10 45.65
N PHE A 214 8.33 -17.83 45.29
CA PHE A 214 7.28 -16.91 44.88
C PHE A 214 7.69 -16.18 43.59
N TYR A 215 6.76 -16.03 42.65
CA TYR A 215 7.00 -15.31 41.41
C TYR A 215 5.77 -14.49 41.03
N ALA A 216 5.92 -13.18 40.86
CA ALA A 216 4.78 -12.33 40.50
C ALA A 216 5.03 -11.51 39.23
N PHE A 217 3.98 -11.30 38.45
CA PHE A 217 3.97 -10.34 37.35
C PHE A 217 2.58 -9.72 37.16
N SER A 218 2.50 -8.71 36.30
CA SER A 218 1.26 -7.99 36.01
C SER A 218 0.79 -8.26 34.58
N TRP A 219 -0.48 -8.64 34.41
CA TRP A 219 -1.07 -8.94 33.10
C TRP A 219 -1.18 -7.72 32.19
N TYR A 220 -1.30 -6.50 32.73
CA TYR A 220 -1.29 -5.27 31.92
C TYR A 220 0.07 -4.98 31.26
N LYS A 221 1.14 -5.66 31.69
CA LYS A 221 2.41 -5.67 30.96
C LYS A 221 2.39 -6.67 29.81
N VAL A 222 1.60 -7.74 29.94
CA VAL A 222 1.49 -8.86 28.99
C VAL A 222 0.20 -8.73 28.17
N TYR A 223 -0.04 -7.56 27.58
CA TYR A 223 -1.13 -7.30 26.63
C TYR A 223 -2.56 -7.42 27.20
N GLY A 224 -2.69 -7.53 28.53
CA GLY A 224 -3.94 -7.76 29.27
C GLY A 224 -4.45 -6.56 30.07
N PRO A 225 -5.42 -6.78 30.97
CA PRO A 225 -5.93 -5.73 31.86
C PRO A 225 -5.09 -5.55 33.14
N HIS A 226 -5.43 -4.53 33.93
CA HIS A 226 -4.83 -4.21 35.23
C HIS A 226 -5.18 -5.22 36.34
N ILE A 227 -4.61 -6.41 36.22
CA ILE A 227 -4.54 -7.45 37.26
C ILE A 227 -3.12 -8.05 37.28
N SER A 228 -2.85 -8.89 38.26
CA SER A 228 -1.56 -9.54 38.48
C SER A 228 -1.74 -11.01 38.80
N LEU A 229 -0.66 -11.77 38.63
CA LEU A 229 -0.56 -13.15 39.06
C LEU A 229 0.61 -13.26 40.03
N LEU A 230 0.39 -13.96 41.13
CA LEU A 230 1.42 -14.44 42.03
C LEU A 230 1.39 -15.97 42.03
N TYR A 231 2.53 -16.58 41.74
CA TYR A 231 2.82 -17.98 41.98
C TYR A 231 3.44 -18.15 43.37
N GLY A 232 3.12 -19.24 44.04
CA GLY A 232 3.73 -19.68 45.29
C GLY A 232 3.83 -21.20 45.35
N SER A 233 5.05 -21.72 45.45
CA SER A 233 5.29 -23.16 45.47
C SER A 233 4.59 -23.84 46.66
N ARG A 234 4.14 -25.09 46.50
CA ARG A 234 3.50 -25.83 47.60
C ARG A 234 4.34 -25.88 48.87
N LYS A 235 5.68 -25.96 48.73
CA LYS A 235 6.62 -25.91 49.86
C LYS A 235 6.60 -24.55 50.56
N ALA A 236 6.61 -23.47 49.78
CA ALA A 236 6.59 -22.11 50.31
C ALA A 236 5.25 -21.78 50.97
N GLN A 237 4.14 -22.28 50.42
CA GLN A 237 2.79 -22.12 50.97
C GLN A 237 2.64 -22.64 52.40
N GLN A 238 3.40 -23.66 52.80
CA GLN A 238 3.39 -24.19 54.18
C GLN A 238 3.88 -23.17 55.21
N GLN A 239 4.57 -22.12 54.76
CA GLN A 239 5.11 -21.06 55.60
C GLN A 239 4.20 -19.82 55.67
N LEU A 240 3.03 -19.88 55.01
CA LEU A 240 2.07 -18.79 54.94
C LEU A 240 0.89 -19.02 55.90
N GLN A 241 0.52 -17.95 56.61
CA GLN A 241 -0.74 -17.84 57.33
C GLN A 241 -1.85 -17.40 56.37
N SER A 242 -3.07 -17.91 56.54
CA SER A 242 -4.20 -17.43 55.74
C SER A 242 -4.59 -16.03 56.19
N LEU A 243 -4.76 -15.13 55.23
CA LEU A 243 -5.36 -13.82 55.41
C LEU A 243 -6.86 -13.81 55.03
N GLY A 244 -7.36 -14.92 54.47
CA GLY A 244 -8.77 -15.09 54.12
C GLY A 244 -9.67 -15.09 55.36
N HIS A 245 -10.98 -15.03 55.12
CA HIS A 245 -11.95 -15.14 56.21
C HIS A 245 -11.79 -16.47 56.97
N TYR A 246 -11.95 -16.43 58.30
CA TYR A 246 -11.70 -17.58 59.18
C TYR A 246 -12.50 -18.86 58.82
N PHE A 247 -13.60 -18.70 58.08
CA PHE A 247 -14.49 -19.79 57.64
C PHE A 247 -14.18 -20.31 56.23
N ASN A 248 -13.33 -19.63 55.46
CA ASN A 248 -12.92 -20.08 54.15
C ASN A 248 -11.88 -21.22 54.27
N PRO A 249 -11.75 -22.09 53.25
CA PRO A 249 -10.62 -23.00 53.14
C PRO A 249 -9.27 -22.27 53.24
N SER A 250 -8.19 -23.01 53.43
CA SER A 250 -6.82 -22.49 53.45
C SER A 250 -5.83 -23.40 52.69
N GLY A 251 -6.36 -24.18 51.75
CA GLY A 251 -5.65 -25.27 51.09
C GLY A 251 -4.82 -24.82 49.88
N SER A 252 -5.27 -23.78 49.17
CA SER A 252 -4.59 -23.21 48.00
C SER A 252 -3.94 -21.86 48.31
N LEU A 253 -3.12 -21.35 47.37
CA LEU A 253 -2.57 -20.00 47.48
C LEU A 253 -3.65 -18.92 47.43
N MET A 254 -4.66 -19.09 46.57
CA MET A 254 -5.83 -18.21 46.49
C MET A 254 -6.52 -18.11 47.84
N ASP A 255 -6.84 -19.25 48.46
CA ASP A 255 -7.51 -19.31 49.77
C ASP A 255 -6.77 -18.51 50.85
N LYS A 256 -5.43 -18.45 50.75
CA LYS A 256 -4.59 -17.79 51.74
C LYS A 256 -4.43 -16.29 51.51
N LEU A 257 -4.37 -15.84 50.25
CA LEU A 257 -3.89 -14.49 49.92
C LEU A 257 -4.94 -13.59 49.23
N GLU A 258 -6.05 -14.14 48.78
CA GLU A 258 -7.12 -13.37 48.15
C GLU A 258 -7.98 -12.67 49.22
N LEU A 259 -8.00 -11.33 49.23
CA LEU A 259 -8.63 -10.51 50.29
C LEU A 259 -10.04 -10.01 49.96
N ALA A 260 -10.67 -10.50 48.88
CA ALA A 260 -12.01 -10.17 48.43
C ALA A 260 -12.40 -11.12 47.28
N ALA A 261 -13.48 -10.84 46.56
CA ALA A 261 -13.71 -11.47 45.27
C ALA A 261 -12.71 -10.95 44.21
N ALA A 262 -12.17 -11.84 43.37
CA ALA A 262 -11.43 -11.45 42.17
C ALA A 262 -12.29 -10.58 41.24
N SER A 263 -11.62 -9.79 40.39
CA SER A 263 -12.26 -9.15 39.23
C SER A 263 -12.58 -10.21 38.18
N TYR A 264 -13.80 -10.73 38.19
CA TYR A 264 -14.22 -11.85 37.33
C TYR A 264 -14.07 -11.52 35.83
N GLU A 265 -14.48 -10.31 35.43
CA GLU A 265 -14.41 -9.78 34.07
C GLU A 265 -12.96 -9.70 33.56
N LEU A 266 -12.03 -9.30 34.44
CA LEU A 266 -10.62 -9.19 34.09
C LEU A 266 -9.94 -10.56 34.09
N THR A 267 -10.33 -11.43 35.04
CA THR A 267 -9.79 -12.79 35.17
C THR A 267 -10.10 -13.61 33.93
N GLN A 268 -11.36 -13.61 33.45
CA GLN A 268 -11.72 -14.38 32.26
C GLN A 268 -10.97 -13.93 31.00
N SER A 269 -10.59 -12.65 30.93
CA SER A 269 -9.89 -12.09 29.77
C SER A 269 -8.46 -12.62 29.59
N ILE A 270 -7.93 -13.36 30.58
CA ILE A 270 -6.67 -14.09 30.48
C ILE A 270 -6.75 -15.18 29.40
N MET A 271 -7.92 -15.80 29.19
CA MET A 271 -8.06 -16.87 28.19
C MET A 271 -7.76 -16.40 26.75
N PRO A 272 -8.44 -15.36 26.20
CA PRO A 272 -8.10 -14.85 24.88
C PRO A 272 -6.68 -14.26 24.81
N LEU A 273 -6.15 -13.73 25.92
CA LEU A 273 -4.77 -13.27 26.01
C LEU A 273 -3.77 -14.44 25.84
N VAL A 274 -3.94 -15.54 26.56
CA VAL A 274 -3.04 -16.71 26.42
C VAL A 274 -3.21 -17.34 25.04
N ALA A 275 -4.43 -17.34 24.48
CA ALA A 275 -4.69 -17.82 23.12
C ALA A 275 -3.91 -17.06 22.04
N TYR A 276 -3.60 -15.77 22.25
CA TYR A 276 -2.76 -14.97 21.33
C TYR A 276 -1.37 -15.60 21.10
N PHE A 277 -0.81 -16.30 22.09
CA PHE A 277 0.48 -16.99 21.92
C PHE A 277 0.39 -18.28 21.09
N GLY A 278 -0.81 -18.69 20.69
CA GLY A 278 -1.09 -19.83 19.83
C GLY A 278 -0.83 -21.18 20.50
N GLN A 279 -0.94 -22.26 19.70
CA GLN A 279 -0.77 -23.63 20.18
C GLN A 279 0.69 -23.99 20.53
N ASN A 280 1.66 -23.21 20.06
CA ASN A 280 3.08 -23.38 20.40
C ASN A 280 3.67 -22.07 20.96
N PRO A 281 3.39 -21.73 22.23
CA PRO A 281 3.89 -20.52 22.86
C PRO A 281 5.42 -20.42 22.86
N LYS A 282 6.14 -21.55 22.98
CA LYS A 282 7.62 -21.56 22.93
C LYS A 282 8.13 -21.00 21.61
N ARG A 283 7.51 -21.38 20.48
CA ARG A 283 7.85 -20.85 19.16
C ARG A 283 7.50 -19.37 19.04
N THR A 284 6.34 -18.95 19.54
CA THR A 284 5.91 -17.55 19.54
C THR A 284 6.89 -16.67 20.32
N TRP A 285 7.28 -17.09 21.53
CA TRP A 285 8.29 -16.40 22.34
C TRP A 285 9.65 -16.32 21.68
N ALA A 286 10.10 -17.38 21.01
CA ALA A 286 11.34 -17.34 20.22
C ALA A 286 11.23 -16.36 19.03
N GLY A 287 10.04 -16.23 18.42
CA GLY A 287 9.75 -15.22 17.40
C GLY A 287 9.87 -13.79 17.94
N ILE A 288 9.19 -13.52 19.06
CA ILE A 288 9.22 -12.24 19.78
C ILE A 288 10.66 -11.87 20.15
N ALA A 289 11.40 -12.76 20.79
CA ALA A 289 12.78 -12.52 21.21
C ALA A 289 13.73 -12.18 20.05
N ARG A 290 13.56 -12.83 18.88
CA ARG A 290 14.34 -12.51 17.67
C ARG A 290 14.00 -11.13 17.12
N HIS A 291 12.71 -10.80 17.09
CA HIS A 291 12.26 -9.48 16.63
C HIS A 291 12.82 -8.38 17.53
N GLU A 292 12.67 -8.54 18.85
CA GLU A 292 13.20 -7.61 19.84
C GLU A 292 14.72 -7.41 19.72
N LYS A 293 15.49 -8.50 19.56
CA LYS A 293 16.95 -8.42 19.35
C LYS A 293 17.30 -7.52 18.16
N THR A 294 16.56 -7.65 17.06
CA THR A 294 16.82 -6.88 15.82
C THR A 294 16.64 -5.39 16.08
N LEU A 295 15.54 -5.02 16.72
CA LEU A 295 15.16 -3.63 17.00
C LEU A 295 16.06 -2.99 18.04
N GLN A 296 16.36 -3.76 19.09
CA GLN A 296 17.23 -3.34 20.15
C GLN A 296 18.65 -3.09 19.64
N LYS A 297 19.15 -3.89 18.69
CA LYS A 297 20.45 -3.69 18.05
C LYS A 297 20.54 -2.33 17.37
N LEU A 298 19.54 -1.97 16.57
CA LEU A 298 19.51 -0.67 15.86
C LEU A 298 19.66 0.51 16.81
N LEU A 299 18.86 0.53 17.88
CA LEU A 299 18.93 1.62 18.87
C LEU A 299 20.27 1.61 19.62
N LEU A 300 20.77 0.45 20.03
CA LEU A 300 22.03 0.37 20.78
C LEU A 300 23.24 0.75 19.95
N ASP A 301 23.28 0.35 18.68
CA ASP A 301 24.36 0.72 17.77
C ASP A 301 24.38 2.26 17.60
N TYR A 302 23.21 2.88 17.40
CA TYR A 302 23.10 4.34 17.34
C TYR A 302 23.55 5.02 18.64
N LEU A 303 23.00 4.61 19.79
CA LEU A 303 23.36 5.22 21.08
C LEU A 303 24.85 5.03 21.40
N SER A 304 25.41 3.87 21.10
CA SER A 304 26.82 3.56 21.35
C SER A 304 27.78 4.27 20.39
N SER A 305 27.30 4.68 19.21
CA SER A 305 28.10 5.48 18.26
C SER A 305 28.34 6.92 18.73
N ARG A 306 27.62 7.37 19.75
CA ARG A 306 27.62 8.76 20.22
C ARG A 306 28.38 8.92 21.53
N SER A 307 29.47 9.71 21.51
CA SER A 307 30.30 9.97 22.68
C SER A 307 29.63 10.81 23.77
N ASP A 308 28.57 11.54 23.44
CA ASP A 308 27.78 12.34 24.39
C ASP A 308 26.65 11.53 25.06
N ILE A 309 26.43 10.28 24.67
CA ILE A 309 25.40 9.42 25.24
C ILE A 309 26.06 8.34 26.11
N VAL A 310 25.47 8.08 27.28
CA VAL A 310 25.83 6.96 28.13
C VAL A 310 24.65 6.02 28.24
N VAL A 311 24.76 4.85 27.59
CA VAL A 311 23.83 3.73 27.79
C VAL A 311 24.02 3.19 29.20
N ARG A 312 22.92 3.01 29.94
CA ARG A 312 22.92 2.46 31.29
C ARG A 312 22.50 0.98 31.18
N GLY A 313 23.37 0.08 31.64
CA GLY A 313 23.21 -1.36 31.48
C GLY A 313 23.98 -1.95 30.28
N ASP A 314 23.76 -3.24 30.01
CA ASP A 314 24.49 -4.00 28.99
C ASP A 314 24.24 -3.47 27.58
N THR A 315 25.30 -3.20 26.81
CA THR A 315 25.21 -2.67 25.43
C THR A 315 24.98 -3.75 24.37
N SER A 316 24.98 -5.03 24.75
CA SER A 316 24.75 -6.17 23.86
C SER A 316 23.27 -6.36 23.51
N SER A 317 22.95 -6.55 22.23
CA SER A 317 21.58 -6.92 21.81
C SER A 317 21.24 -8.41 22.01
N LYS A 318 22.08 -9.19 22.69
CA LYS A 318 21.83 -10.64 22.91
C LYS A 318 20.58 -10.85 23.77
N ALA A 319 19.61 -11.59 23.22
CA ALA A 319 18.33 -11.88 23.86
C ALA A 319 18.41 -12.60 25.23
N ALA A 320 19.54 -13.24 25.52
CA ALA A 320 19.80 -13.98 26.76
C ALA A 320 20.34 -13.10 27.91
N VAL A 321 20.90 -11.93 27.61
CA VAL A 321 21.51 -11.06 28.64
C VAL A 321 20.63 -9.88 29.01
N ARG A 322 19.73 -9.47 28.11
CA ARG A 322 18.81 -8.36 28.36
C ARG A 322 17.52 -8.40 27.53
N LEU A 323 16.57 -7.61 27.99
CA LEU A 323 15.29 -7.27 27.39
C LEU A 323 15.39 -5.97 26.58
N PRO A 324 14.43 -5.66 25.68
CA PRO A 324 14.45 -4.47 24.82
C PRO A 324 14.13 -3.15 25.56
N THR A 325 14.23 -3.13 26.88
CA THR A 325 14.19 -1.90 27.69
C THR A 325 15.59 -1.28 27.66
N ILE A 326 15.74 -0.11 27.01
CA ILE A 326 17.01 0.59 26.89
C ILE A 326 16.92 1.92 27.63
N SER A 327 17.87 2.14 28.55
CA SER A 327 18.01 3.41 29.26
C SER A 327 19.34 4.08 28.94
N PHE A 328 19.31 5.41 28.84
CA PHE A 328 20.49 6.21 28.57
C PHE A 328 20.38 7.62 29.15
N THR A 329 21.51 8.28 29.30
CA THR A 329 21.63 9.70 29.69
C THR A 329 22.42 10.45 28.63
N VAL A 330 22.12 11.74 28.43
CA VAL A 330 22.80 12.60 27.45
C VAL A 330 23.61 13.67 28.18
N LYS A 331 24.90 13.78 27.87
CA LYS A 331 25.79 14.74 28.52
C LYS A 331 25.32 16.17 28.27
N GLY A 332 25.09 16.91 29.36
CA GLY A 332 24.67 18.31 29.30
C GLY A 332 23.19 18.54 29.01
N ARG A 333 22.34 17.50 29.04
CA ARG A 333 20.88 17.61 28.92
C ARG A 333 20.19 16.76 29.98
N SER A 334 19.11 17.27 30.56
CA SER A 334 18.22 16.45 31.39
C SER A 334 17.46 15.45 30.53
N SER A 335 17.17 14.29 31.09
CA SER A 335 16.35 13.22 30.51
C SER A 335 14.96 13.74 30.14
N GLN A 336 14.37 14.58 30.98
CA GLN A 336 13.14 15.31 30.66
C GLN A 336 13.24 16.07 29.35
N ASN A 337 14.24 16.95 29.22
CA ASN A 337 14.40 17.79 28.04
C ASN A 337 14.67 16.96 26.78
N VAL A 338 15.34 15.81 26.90
CA VAL A 338 15.56 14.90 25.77
C VAL A 338 14.25 14.27 25.31
N VAL A 339 13.42 13.77 26.23
CA VAL A 339 12.12 13.18 25.89
C VAL A 339 11.18 14.22 25.27
N GLU A 340 11.03 15.39 25.89
CA GLU A 340 10.16 16.46 25.38
C GLU A 340 10.62 16.94 24.00
N ALA A 341 11.93 17.01 23.75
CA ALA A 341 12.45 17.36 22.43
C ALA A 341 12.12 16.30 21.36
N ILE A 342 12.08 15.01 21.72
CA ILE A 342 11.69 13.92 20.81
C ILE A 342 10.19 13.99 20.50
N GLU A 343 9.36 14.26 21.51
CA GLU A 343 7.90 14.37 21.37
C GLU A 343 7.49 15.57 20.50
N VAL A 344 8.24 16.68 20.55
CA VAL A 344 8.00 17.84 19.67
C VAL A 344 8.28 17.52 18.19
N GLN A 345 9.21 16.59 17.92
CA GLN A 345 9.68 16.29 16.57
C GLN A 345 9.06 15.02 15.97
N SER A 346 8.35 14.22 16.77
CA SER A 346 7.86 12.91 16.34
C SER A 346 6.67 12.43 17.15
N ASN A 347 5.94 11.46 16.60
CA ASN A 347 4.83 10.79 17.31
C ASN A 347 5.32 9.65 18.23
N VAL A 348 6.56 9.72 18.71
CA VAL A 348 7.16 8.68 19.57
C VAL A 348 6.93 9.02 21.03
N GLY A 349 6.17 8.17 21.73
CA GLY A 349 5.95 8.29 23.17
C GLY A 349 6.95 7.45 23.95
N ILE A 350 7.95 8.09 24.54
CA ILE A 350 8.93 7.49 25.48
C ILE A 350 8.84 8.21 26.83
N ARG A 351 9.55 7.73 27.86
CA ARG A 351 9.51 8.36 29.19
C ARG A 351 10.88 8.60 29.79
N TRP A 352 10.92 9.49 30.78
CA TRP A 352 12.08 9.78 31.60
C TRP A 352 11.79 9.55 33.09
N GLY A 353 12.85 9.51 33.92
CA GLY A 353 12.79 9.37 35.37
C GLY A 353 13.40 8.08 35.90
N HIS A 354 13.11 7.74 37.15
CA HIS A 354 13.67 6.57 37.85
C HIS A 354 12.74 5.34 37.86
N PHE A 355 11.51 5.45 37.36
CA PHE A 355 10.54 4.35 37.18
C PHE A 355 10.32 3.47 38.42
N PHE A 356 10.20 4.10 39.60
CA PHE A 356 10.10 3.44 40.92
C PHE A 356 11.28 2.53 41.29
N SER A 357 12.43 2.67 40.63
CA SER A 357 13.70 2.02 40.99
C SER A 357 14.69 3.07 41.49
N LYS A 358 14.26 3.86 42.48
CA LYS A 358 14.99 5.05 42.94
C LYS A 358 16.37 4.68 43.52
N ARG A 359 16.46 3.57 44.28
CA ARG A 359 17.73 3.06 44.82
C ARG A 359 18.73 2.66 43.73
N LEU A 360 18.27 2.01 42.66
CA LEU A 360 19.11 1.72 41.49
C LEU A 360 19.64 3.00 40.85
N ALA A 361 18.77 3.99 40.64
CA ALA A 361 19.16 5.26 40.06
C ALA A 361 20.19 6.00 40.93
N GLU A 362 19.89 6.19 42.22
CA GLU A 362 20.72 6.98 43.14
C GLU A 362 21.97 6.23 43.61
N ASN A 363 21.79 5.07 44.25
CA ASN A 363 22.86 4.39 44.99
C ASN A 363 23.85 3.68 44.06
N ILE A 364 23.35 3.16 42.93
CA ILE A 364 24.15 2.34 42.01
C ILE A 364 24.62 3.15 40.81
N LEU A 365 23.70 3.79 40.09
CA LEU A 365 24.01 4.52 38.85
C LEU A 365 24.52 5.95 39.10
N GLY A 366 24.32 6.50 40.31
CA GLY A 366 24.73 7.86 40.66
C GLY A 366 23.93 8.94 39.93
N LEU A 367 22.64 8.69 39.70
CA LEU A 367 21.70 9.59 39.03
C LEU A 367 20.84 10.32 40.07
N ASP A 368 20.39 11.52 39.72
CA ASP A 368 19.43 12.29 40.51
C ASP A 368 17.97 11.94 40.13
N ASP A 369 17.01 12.72 40.61
CA ASP A 369 15.58 12.50 40.36
C ASP A 369 15.18 12.60 38.86
N ASP A 370 16.00 13.23 37.99
CA ASP A 370 15.78 13.26 36.53
C ASP A 370 16.02 11.88 35.89
N GLY A 371 16.83 11.03 36.54
CA GLY A 371 16.99 9.62 36.20
C GLY A 371 17.57 9.40 34.80
N VAL A 372 16.83 8.67 33.95
CA VAL A 372 17.26 8.29 32.60
C VAL A 372 16.16 8.54 31.58
N VAL A 373 16.53 8.66 30.31
CA VAL A 373 15.61 8.41 29.20
C VAL A 373 15.44 6.90 29.07
N ARG A 374 14.20 6.42 29.00
CA ARG A 374 13.88 5.00 28.77
C ARG A 374 13.03 4.85 27.51
N SER A 375 13.51 3.99 26.62
CA SER A 375 12.81 3.64 25.39
C SER A 375 12.74 2.12 25.20
N LYS A 376 11.69 1.67 24.52
CA LYS A 376 11.38 0.29 24.18
C LYS A 376 10.75 0.27 22.78
N TYR A 377 11.56 -0.01 21.75
CA TYR A 377 11.06 0.00 20.37
C TYR A 377 10.64 -1.38 19.87
N ALA A 378 9.46 -1.42 19.25
CA ALA A 378 9.10 -2.34 18.19
C ALA A 378 8.69 -1.55 16.94
N GLY A 379 9.62 -1.35 16.01
CA GLY A 379 9.46 -0.49 14.84
C GLY A 379 9.73 -1.23 13.53
N PHE A 380 8.89 -0.97 12.52
CA PHE A 380 9.23 -1.24 11.13
C PHE A 380 10.30 -0.23 10.69
N LEU A 381 11.29 -0.67 9.89
CA LEU A 381 12.37 0.19 9.40
C LEU A 381 11.79 1.29 8.50
N GLN A 382 11.79 2.52 8.99
CA GLN A 382 11.72 3.70 8.15
C GLN A 382 13.17 4.12 7.85
N PHE A 383 13.56 4.13 6.58
CA PHE A 383 14.85 4.69 6.18
C PHE A 383 14.80 6.20 6.43
N ASP A 384 15.53 6.69 7.43
CA ASP A 384 15.61 8.12 7.72
C ASP A 384 16.77 8.74 6.92
N ASN A 385 16.42 9.40 5.81
CA ASN A 385 17.34 10.28 5.09
C ASN A 385 17.00 11.74 5.44
N PRO A 386 17.61 12.32 6.50
CA PRO A 386 17.34 13.70 6.90
C PRO A 386 17.88 14.73 5.88
N ASN A 387 18.81 14.30 5.02
CA ASN A 387 19.45 15.13 4.00
C ASN A 387 18.91 14.84 2.59
N ARG A 388 17.67 14.31 2.49
CA ARG A 388 17.07 13.92 1.21
C ARG A 388 17.02 15.10 0.25
N LYS A 389 17.45 14.87 -0.99
CA LYS A 389 17.46 15.90 -2.05
C LYS A 389 16.42 15.62 -3.12
N TRP A 390 16.01 14.36 -3.28
CA TRP A 390 15.02 13.96 -4.27
C TRP A 390 13.71 14.79 -4.27
N PRO A 391 13.16 15.27 -3.13
CA PRO A 391 11.92 16.07 -3.16
C PRO A 391 12.07 17.42 -3.87
N SER A 392 13.31 17.92 -4.00
CA SER A 392 13.64 19.20 -4.64
C SER A 392 14.13 19.06 -6.08
N ARG A 393 14.33 17.83 -6.56
CA ARG A 393 14.77 17.57 -7.93
C ARG A 393 13.56 17.59 -8.88
N ILE A 394 13.84 17.85 -10.15
CA ILE A 394 12.84 17.84 -11.22
C ILE A 394 13.36 16.92 -12.32
N LEU A 395 12.52 16.00 -12.79
CA LEU A 395 12.84 15.17 -13.94
C LEU A 395 12.97 16.06 -15.18
N SER A 396 14.01 15.84 -15.98
CA SER A 396 14.29 16.66 -17.18
C SER A 396 14.56 15.82 -18.43
N LYS A 397 14.67 14.50 -18.28
CA LYS A 397 14.93 13.53 -19.36
C LYS A 397 14.26 12.19 -19.01
N PRO A 398 13.91 11.37 -20.00
CA PRO A 398 13.39 10.03 -19.74
C PRO A 398 14.46 9.09 -19.14
N PRO A 399 14.05 8.06 -18.40
CA PRO A 399 14.93 6.96 -18.04
C PRO A 399 15.19 6.08 -19.27
N ILE A 400 16.13 5.14 -19.14
CA ILE A 400 16.17 3.99 -20.04
C ILE A 400 14.97 3.10 -19.70
N TRP A 401 14.13 2.82 -20.67
CA TRP A 401 12.96 1.97 -20.50
C TRP A 401 13.30 0.51 -20.80
N LEU A 402 12.96 -0.37 -19.89
CA LEU A 402 12.99 -1.81 -20.13
C LEU A 402 11.60 -2.41 -19.93
N SER A 403 11.13 -3.09 -20.97
CA SER A 403 9.92 -3.90 -20.89
C SER A 403 10.25 -5.31 -20.40
N THR A 404 9.56 -5.74 -19.33
CA THR A 404 9.59 -7.12 -18.81
C THR A 404 8.34 -7.92 -19.20
N ASP A 405 7.52 -7.41 -20.12
CA ASP A 405 6.24 -8.01 -20.52
C ASP A 405 6.37 -9.46 -20.99
N LEU A 406 7.43 -9.80 -21.73
CA LEU A 406 7.63 -11.13 -22.31
C LEU A 406 8.16 -12.18 -21.31
N ARG A 407 8.64 -11.75 -20.15
CA ARG A 407 9.11 -12.62 -19.07
C ARG A 407 8.23 -12.49 -17.83
N ASP A 408 8.28 -11.35 -17.17
CA ASP A 408 7.59 -11.10 -15.90
C ASP A 408 6.08 -10.93 -16.08
N GLY A 409 5.68 -10.18 -17.11
CA GLY A 409 4.27 -10.08 -17.49
C GLY A 409 3.71 -11.40 -18.00
N ASN A 410 4.53 -12.21 -18.69
CA ASN A 410 4.10 -13.49 -19.24
C ASN A 410 3.90 -14.56 -18.16
N GLN A 411 4.78 -14.63 -17.16
CA GLN A 411 4.67 -15.62 -16.08
C GLN A 411 3.43 -15.41 -15.19
N SER A 412 2.92 -14.17 -15.13
CA SER A 412 1.74 -13.83 -14.34
C SER A 412 0.41 -14.07 -15.07
N LEU A 413 0.44 -14.49 -16.34
CA LEU A 413 -0.78 -14.81 -17.09
C LEU A 413 -1.33 -16.16 -16.69
N ILE A 414 -2.66 -16.27 -16.61
CA ILE A 414 -3.36 -17.55 -16.45
C ILE A 414 -2.99 -18.50 -17.60
N ASN A 415 -2.92 -17.96 -18.81
CA ASN A 415 -2.48 -18.67 -20.01
C ASN A 415 -1.21 -17.98 -20.53
N PRO A 416 -0.03 -18.57 -20.33
CA PRO A 416 1.21 -18.02 -20.89
C PRO A 416 1.13 -17.87 -22.41
N LEU A 417 1.79 -16.85 -22.94
CA LEU A 417 1.85 -16.56 -24.36
C LEU A 417 2.51 -17.71 -25.13
N THR A 418 1.92 -18.09 -26.26
CA THR A 418 2.57 -18.98 -27.24
C THR A 418 3.75 -18.28 -27.91
N VAL A 419 4.63 -19.05 -28.57
CA VAL A 419 5.79 -18.50 -29.30
C VAL A 419 5.36 -17.44 -30.34
N ASP A 420 4.26 -17.67 -31.05
CA ASP A 420 3.75 -16.70 -32.05
C ASP A 420 3.15 -15.45 -31.39
N GLN A 421 2.44 -15.59 -30.27
CA GLN A 421 1.97 -14.44 -29.49
C GLN A 421 3.14 -13.63 -28.93
N LYS A 422 4.18 -14.29 -28.40
CA LYS A 422 5.41 -13.62 -27.96
C LYS A 422 6.10 -12.89 -29.09
N TRP A 423 6.16 -13.49 -30.28
CA TRP A 423 6.70 -12.84 -31.48
C TRP A 423 5.91 -11.57 -31.83
N GLU A 424 4.59 -11.65 -31.90
CA GLU A 424 3.74 -10.48 -32.16
C GLU A 424 3.87 -9.38 -31.10
N TYR A 425 4.04 -9.77 -29.84
CA TYR A 425 4.23 -8.86 -28.71
C TYR A 425 5.62 -8.20 -28.78
N PHE A 426 6.69 -8.95 -29.05
CA PHE A 426 8.05 -8.41 -29.22
C PHE A 426 8.09 -7.34 -30.33
N GLN A 427 7.47 -7.63 -31.48
CA GLN A 427 7.37 -6.67 -32.58
C GLN A 427 6.58 -5.41 -32.19
N MET A 428 5.57 -5.55 -31.31
CA MET A 428 4.85 -4.39 -30.75
C MET A 428 5.78 -3.53 -29.87
N LEU A 429 6.53 -4.12 -28.95
CA LEU A 429 7.48 -3.41 -28.09
C LEU A 429 8.54 -2.67 -28.90
N VAL A 430 9.12 -3.33 -29.91
CA VAL A 430 10.06 -2.71 -30.84
C VAL A 430 9.42 -1.53 -31.58
N SER A 431 8.17 -1.68 -32.06
CA SER A 431 7.47 -0.61 -32.77
C SER A 431 7.12 0.59 -31.89
N ILE A 432 6.92 0.38 -30.58
CA ILE A 432 6.73 1.44 -29.59
C ILE A 432 8.06 2.19 -29.36
N GLY A 433 9.21 1.53 -29.55
CA GLY A 433 10.53 2.14 -29.43
C GLY A 433 11.35 1.67 -28.23
N TYR A 434 10.95 0.59 -27.55
CA TYR A 434 11.78 0.00 -26.49
C TYR A 434 13.12 -0.49 -27.03
N THR A 435 14.21 -0.07 -26.39
CA THR A 435 15.58 -0.48 -26.75
C THR A 435 16.16 -1.53 -25.82
N GLU A 436 15.53 -1.76 -24.67
CA GLU A 436 15.88 -2.83 -23.72
C GLU A 436 14.63 -3.69 -23.49
N ILE A 437 14.72 -4.99 -23.75
CA ILE A 437 13.57 -5.91 -23.64
C ILE A 437 14.01 -7.21 -22.95
N GLU A 438 13.38 -7.55 -21.84
CA GLU A 438 13.54 -8.87 -21.20
C GLU A 438 12.60 -9.87 -21.88
N VAL A 439 13.18 -10.73 -22.73
CA VAL A 439 12.43 -11.54 -23.69
C VAL A 439 11.97 -12.88 -23.13
N SER A 440 12.64 -13.40 -22.09
CA SER A 440 12.40 -14.76 -21.61
C SER A 440 13.14 -15.10 -20.32
N PHE A 441 12.79 -16.26 -19.76
CA PHE A 441 13.61 -17.02 -18.81
C PHE A 441 14.03 -18.35 -19.48
N PRO A 442 15.06 -18.35 -20.36
CA PRO A 442 15.33 -19.46 -21.27
C PRO A 442 15.63 -20.80 -20.59
N ALA A 443 16.25 -20.76 -19.41
CA ALA A 443 16.60 -21.97 -18.69
C ALA A 443 15.40 -22.63 -17.98
N ALA A 444 14.29 -21.91 -17.80
CA ALA A 444 13.11 -22.42 -17.10
C ALA A 444 12.24 -23.35 -17.95
N SER A 445 12.19 -23.15 -19.28
CA SER A 445 11.42 -24.04 -20.18
C SER A 445 11.95 -24.03 -21.61
N GLN A 446 11.63 -25.09 -22.36
CA GLN A 446 12.03 -25.20 -23.77
C GLN A 446 11.34 -24.13 -24.64
N VAL A 447 10.09 -23.76 -24.34
CA VAL A 447 9.36 -22.72 -25.08
C VAL A 447 10.06 -21.36 -24.98
N GLU A 448 10.55 -21.00 -23.79
CA GLU A 448 11.32 -19.78 -23.56
C GLU A 448 12.65 -19.78 -24.31
N PHE A 449 13.33 -20.93 -24.31
CA PHE A 449 14.57 -21.14 -25.06
C PHE A 449 14.34 -20.99 -26.57
N ASP A 450 13.36 -21.70 -27.12
CA ASP A 450 13.07 -21.73 -28.56
C ASP A 450 12.61 -20.35 -29.07
N PHE A 451 11.82 -19.61 -28.28
CA PHE A 451 11.46 -18.23 -28.61
C PHE A 451 12.71 -17.33 -28.69
N THR A 452 13.61 -17.45 -27.72
CA THR A 452 14.86 -16.68 -27.69
C THR A 452 15.74 -17.01 -28.90
N ARG A 453 15.90 -18.30 -29.24
CA ARG A 453 16.62 -18.74 -30.43
C ARG A 453 15.99 -18.20 -31.71
N ARG A 454 14.66 -18.29 -31.83
CA ARG A 454 13.92 -17.77 -33.00
C ARG A 454 14.17 -16.28 -33.22
N LEU A 455 14.22 -15.47 -32.16
CA LEU A 455 14.54 -14.03 -32.27
C LEU A 455 15.94 -13.78 -32.84
N ILE A 456 16.92 -14.61 -32.48
CA ILE A 456 18.31 -14.43 -32.88
C ILE A 456 18.58 -14.98 -34.27
N GLU A 457 18.03 -16.15 -34.58
CA GLU A 457 18.27 -16.88 -35.83
C GLU A 457 17.46 -16.30 -37.00
N THR A 458 16.36 -15.60 -36.71
CA THR A 458 15.59 -14.93 -37.75
C THR A 458 16.28 -13.62 -38.15
N PRO A 459 16.71 -13.46 -39.42
CA PRO A 459 17.43 -12.26 -39.84
C PRO A 459 16.61 -10.99 -39.62
N ASN A 460 17.25 -9.96 -39.06
CA ASN A 460 16.67 -8.64 -38.78
C ASN A 460 15.45 -8.63 -37.82
N ALA A 461 15.20 -9.72 -37.10
CA ALA A 461 14.10 -9.77 -36.14
C ALA A 461 14.35 -8.85 -34.93
N VAL A 462 15.59 -8.78 -34.45
CA VAL A 462 16.03 -7.85 -33.39
C VAL A 462 16.76 -6.66 -34.04
N PRO A 463 16.26 -5.42 -33.92
CA PRO A 463 16.94 -4.25 -34.45
C PRO A 463 18.32 -4.00 -33.82
N TYR A 464 19.21 -3.32 -34.53
CA TYR A 464 20.60 -3.12 -34.11
C TYR A 464 20.77 -2.34 -32.79
N ASN A 465 19.80 -1.48 -32.46
CA ASN A 465 19.78 -0.65 -31.26
C ASN A 465 19.06 -1.32 -30.09
N VAL A 466 18.47 -2.51 -30.28
CA VAL A 466 17.75 -3.25 -29.24
C VAL A 466 18.68 -4.25 -28.58
N ARG A 467 18.73 -4.22 -27.25
CA ARG A 467 19.38 -5.24 -26.41
C ARG A 467 18.30 -6.15 -25.83
N ILE A 468 18.46 -7.45 -26.05
CA ILE A 468 17.58 -8.47 -25.47
C ILE A 468 18.16 -9.01 -24.17
N ARG A 469 17.31 -9.24 -23.18
CA ARG A 469 17.71 -9.71 -21.85
C ARG A 469 17.06 -11.05 -21.52
N GLY A 470 17.85 -11.97 -21.00
CA GLY A 470 17.37 -13.24 -20.44
C GLY A 470 17.53 -13.26 -18.92
N LEU A 471 16.48 -13.69 -18.20
CA LEU A 471 16.55 -13.93 -16.76
C LEU A 471 17.23 -15.27 -16.47
N SER A 472 18.05 -15.33 -15.43
CA SER A 472 18.60 -16.59 -14.89
C SER A 472 18.86 -16.47 -13.39
N PRO A 473 18.54 -17.48 -12.56
CA PRO A 473 18.98 -17.51 -11.18
C PRO A 473 20.52 -17.61 -11.12
N THR A 474 21.09 -17.34 -9.95
CA THR A 474 22.51 -17.48 -9.63
C THR A 474 22.91 -18.97 -9.53
N ARG A 475 22.78 -19.70 -10.64
CA ARG A 475 23.11 -21.12 -10.78
C ARG A 475 23.83 -21.35 -12.11
N GLU A 476 25.00 -21.98 -12.07
CA GLU A 476 25.89 -22.13 -13.23
C GLU A 476 25.23 -22.88 -14.40
N ASP A 477 24.44 -23.92 -14.14
CA ASP A 477 23.71 -24.68 -15.16
C ASP A 477 22.64 -23.83 -15.88
N PHE A 478 21.90 -23.00 -15.12
CA PHE A 478 20.90 -22.08 -15.68
C PHE A 478 21.56 -20.93 -16.44
N LEU A 479 22.67 -20.40 -15.92
CA LEU A 479 23.43 -19.33 -16.57
C LEU A 479 24.01 -19.80 -17.90
N ALA A 480 24.62 -20.99 -17.94
CA ALA A 480 25.15 -21.57 -19.17
C ALA A 480 24.06 -21.73 -20.24
N ARG A 481 22.90 -22.27 -19.86
CA ARG A 481 21.75 -22.44 -20.77
C ARG A 481 21.17 -21.10 -21.24
N THR A 482 21.19 -20.07 -20.40
CA THR A 482 20.73 -18.72 -20.76
C THR A 482 21.69 -18.04 -21.73
N VAL A 483 23.00 -18.19 -21.52
CA VAL A 483 24.04 -17.72 -22.47
C VAL A 483 23.93 -18.46 -23.80
N GLU A 484 23.72 -19.77 -23.78
CA GLU A 484 23.48 -20.57 -24.98
C GLU A 484 22.27 -20.06 -25.77
N ALA A 485 21.16 -19.79 -25.09
CA ALA A 485 19.96 -19.24 -25.71
C ALA A 485 20.24 -17.90 -26.40
N LEU A 486 21.07 -17.05 -25.79
CA LEU A 486 21.41 -15.71 -26.28
C LEU A 486 22.58 -15.66 -27.28
N ARG A 487 23.25 -16.78 -27.52
CA ARG A 487 24.44 -16.85 -28.38
C ARG A 487 24.13 -16.39 -29.81
N GLY A 488 24.88 -15.42 -30.31
CA GLY A 488 24.70 -14.85 -31.65
C GLY A 488 23.86 -13.57 -31.67
N ALA A 489 23.26 -13.16 -30.55
CA ALA A 489 22.66 -11.84 -30.43
C ALA A 489 23.74 -10.76 -30.54
N ARG A 490 23.48 -9.64 -31.23
CA ARG A 490 24.44 -8.55 -31.34
C ARG A 490 24.65 -7.83 -30.00
N LYS A 491 23.56 -7.59 -29.27
CA LYS A 491 23.53 -7.00 -27.93
C LYS A 491 22.67 -7.86 -27.02
N ALA A 492 23.27 -8.38 -25.95
CA ALA A 492 22.55 -9.20 -24.99
C ALA A 492 22.85 -8.79 -23.55
N ALA A 493 21.88 -9.01 -22.67
CA ALA A 493 22.05 -8.91 -21.23
C ALA A 493 21.63 -10.21 -20.54
N ILE A 494 22.35 -10.59 -19.50
CA ILE A 494 21.84 -11.56 -18.52
C ILE A 494 21.37 -10.77 -17.29
N CYS A 495 20.14 -11.00 -16.86
CA CYS A 495 19.68 -10.60 -15.55
C CYS A 495 19.81 -11.79 -14.61
N THR A 496 20.70 -11.69 -13.64
CA THR A 496 20.77 -12.66 -12.54
C THR A 496 20.46 -11.98 -11.23
N TYR A 497 20.02 -12.73 -10.23
CA TYR A 497 19.49 -12.13 -9.01
C TYR A 497 19.75 -13.00 -7.80
N ILE A 498 19.76 -12.35 -6.65
CA ILE A 498 19.72 -13.01 -5.35
C ILE A 498 18.89 -12.16 -4.38
N CYS A 499 18.30 -12.83 -3.40
CA CYS A 499 17.59 -12.13 -2.34
C CYS A 499 18.57 -11.34 -1.47
N THR A 500 18.18 -10.11 -1.12
CA THR A 500 18.95 -9.24 -0.22
C THR A 500 18.22 -8.85 1.06
N SER A 501 16.99 -9.33 1.27
CA SER A 501 16.31 -9.19 2.54
C SER A 501 16.70 -10.30 3.52
N ASP A 502 17.15 -9.94 4.72
CA ASP A 502 17.43 -10.89 5.80
C ASP A 502 16.25 -11.81 6.11
N LYS A 503 15.04 -11.26 6.02
CA LYS A 503 13.79 -12.00 6.22
C LYS A 503 13.68 -13.14 5.22
N GLN A 504 13.89 -12.86 3.93
CA GLN A 504 13.76 -13.85 2.88
C GLN A 504 14.96 -14.83 2.84
N LEU A 505 16.20 -14.34 3.02
CA LEU A 505 17.40 -15.20 3.12
C LEU A 505 17.24 -16.28 4.19
N LYS A 506 16.70 -15.90 5.35
CA LYS A 506 16.37 -16.82 6.44
C LYS A 506 15.44 -17.96 5.99
N TYR A 507 14.39 -17.67 5.21
CA TYR A 507 13.46 -18.69 4.71
C TYR A 507 14.07 -19.56 3.61
N GLN A 508 14.99 -18.99 2.82
CA GLN A 508 15.73 -19.73 1.80
C GLN A 508 16.83 -20.61 2.41
N GLY A 509 17.15 -20.44 3.69
CA GLY A 509 18.22 -21.18 4.37
C GLY A 509 19.62 -20.65 4.03
N PHE A 510 19.72 -19.39 3.63
CA PHE A 510 20.97 -18.72 3.27
C PHE A 510 21.43 -17.75 4.37
N THR A 511 22.74 -17.71 4.61
CA THR A 511 23.40 -16.60 5.30
C THR A 511 23.77 -15.49 4.31
N ARG A 512 24.02 -14.27 4.81
CA ARG A 512 24.48 -13.14 3.99
C ARG A 512 25.78 -13.50 3.25
N GLU A 513 26.71 -14.17 3.93
CA GLU A 513 27.99 -14.59 3.39
C GLU A 513 27.82 -15.61 2.27
N GLN A 514 26.97 -16.62 2.46
CA GLN A 514 26.65 -17.61 1.41
C GLN A 514 25.97 -16.96 0.20
N ALA A 515 25.10 -15.97 0.41
CA ALA A 515 24.47 -15.23 -0.67
C ALA A 515 25.52 -14.46 -1.49
N VAL A 516 26.43 -13.74 -0.84
CA VAL A 516 27.52 -13.03 -1.52
C VAL A 516 28.46 -13.99 -2.24
N GLU A 517 28.84 -15.11 -1.61
CA GLU A 517 29.70 -16.13 -2.22
C GLU A 517 29.05 -16.71 -3.49
N GLN A 518 27.77 -17.07 -3.43
CA GLN A 518 27.03 -17.59 -4.58
C GLN A 518 26.91 -16.55 -5.69
N ALA A 519 26.60 -15.29 -5.35
CA ALA A 519 26.53 -14.20 -6.33
C ALA A 519 27.87 -13.99 -7.03
N VAL A 520 28.96 -13.85 -6.27
CA VAL A 520 30.33 -13.65 -6.81
C VAL A 520 30.76 -14.84 -7.66
N ARG A 521 30.56 -16.07 -7.19
CA ARG A 521 30.89 -17.28 -7.94
C ARG A 521 30.12 -17.32 -9.27
N SER A 522 28.82 -17.11 -9.22
CA SER A 522 27.95 -17.14 -10.39
C SER A 522 28.31 -16.05 -11.40
N VAL A 523 28.63 -14.84 -10.94
CA VAL A 523 29.00 -13.71 -11.78
C VAL A 523 30.38 -13.91 -12.41
N ARG A 524 31.36 -14.46 -11.67
CA ARG A 524 32.67 -14.84 -12.25
C ARG A 524 32.54 -15.91 -13.31
N PHE A 525 31.71 -16.94 -13.04
CA PHE A 525 31.41 -17.96 -14.04
C PHE A 525 30.76 -17.34 -15.28
N LEU A 526 29.72 -16.52 -15.09
CA LEU A 526 29.03 -15.84 -16.19
C LEU A 526 29.99 -15.00 -17.02
N ARG A 527 30.87 -14.23 -16.38
CA ARG A 527 31.92 -13.45 -17.04
C ARG A 527 32.83 -14.32 -17.91
N SER A 528 33.26 -15.47 -17.38
CA SER A 528 34.15 -16.40 -18.08
C SER A 528 33.56 -17.01 -19.35
N ILE A 529 32.22 -17.13 -19.43
CA ILE A 529 31.51 -17.70 -20.60
C ILE A 529 30.87 -16.62 -21.49
N THR A 530 31.09 -15.34 -21.18
CA THR A 530 30.55 -14.20 -21.94
C THR A 530 31.66 -13.27 -22.38
N LYS A 531 31.95 -12.20 -21.63
CA LYS A 531 32.87 -11.14 -22.07
C LYS A 531 34.34 -11.54 -22.05
N ASP A 532 34.74 -12.50 -21.20
CA ASP A 532 36.11 -13.00 -21.16
C ASP A 532 36.34 -14.14 -22.17
N ASP A 533 35.28 -14.72 -22.75
CA ASP A 533 35.37 -15.73 -23.82
C ASP A 533 35.49 -15.02 -25.19
N PRO A 534 36.65 -15.12 -25.88
CA PRO A 534 36.87 -14.40 -27.14
C PRO A 534 35.89 -14.77 -28.25
N GLU A 535 35.42 -16.02 -28.31
CA GLU A 535 34.46 -16.45 -29.33
C GLU A 535 33.09 -15.81 -29.10
N SER A 536 32.64 -15.77 -27.85
CA SER A 536 31.39 -15.13 -27.45
C SER A 536 31.45 -13.61 -27.59
N ALA A 537 32.50 -12.97 -27.08
CA ALA A 537 32.69 -11.52 -27.10
C ALA A 537 32.92 -10.95 -28.52
N ALA A 538 33.41 -11.75 -29.47
CA ALA A 538 33.56 -11.34 -30.87
C ALA A 538 32.21 -11.12 -31.57
N VAL A 539 31.13 -11.74 -31.09
CA VAL A 539 29.80 -11.71 -31.72
C VAL A 539 28.81 -10.87 -30.92
N THR A 540 28.88 -10.94 -29.59
CA THR A 540 27.87 -10.36 -28.69
C THR A 540 28.50 -9.32 -27.76
N ASP A 541 27.93 -8.12 -27.78
CA ASP A 541 28.12 -7.10 -26.73
C ASP A 541 27.31 -7.52 -25.50
N TRP A 542 28.01 -7.99 -24.45
CA TRP A 542 27.43 -8.52 -23.22
C TRP A 542 27.37 -7.49 -22.10
N SER A 543 26.20 -7.37 -21.47
CA SER A 543 26.03 -6.61 -20.23
C SER A 543 25.43 -7.45 -19.11
N LEU A 544 25.68 -7.08 -17.86
CA LEU A 544 25.09 -7.72 -16.68
C LEU A 544 24.07 -6.80 -16.00
N ALA A 545 22.88 -7.34 -15.74
CA ALA A 545 21.97 -6.83 -14.75
C ALA A 545 21.97 -7.75 -13.52
N PHE A 546 22.11 -7.17 -12.33
CA PHE A 546 22.07 -7.89 -11.08
C PHE A 546 20.90 -7.42 -10.22
N GLY A 547 19.92 -8.32 -10.03
CA GLY A 547 18.73 -8.11 -9.22
C GLY A 547 19.00 -8.26 -7.74
N LEU A 548 18.76 -7.18 -7.01
CA LEU A 548 18.62 -7.17 -5.56
C LEU A 548 17.15 -7.50 -5.26
N GLU A 549 16.83 -8.80 -5.20
CA GLU A 549 15.48 -9.24 -4.89
C GLU A 549 15.14 -8.86 -3.44
N ALA A 550 13.92 -8.35 -3.25
CA ALA A 550 13.44 -7.75 -2.01
C ALA A 550 14.31 -6.60 -1.47
N PHE A 551 14.91 -5.81 -2.35
CA PHE A 551 15.75 -4.64 -1.99
C PHE A 551 15.03 -3.69 -1.03
N ASN A 552 13.73 -3.47 -1.21
CA ASN A 552 12.94 -2.59 -0.35
C ASN A 552 12.82 -3.05 1.12
N GLU A 553 13.16 -4.31 1.40
CA GLU A 553 13.26 -4.89 2.75
C GLU A 553 14.73 -5.24 3.11
N ALA A 554 15.71 -4.85 2.30
CA ALA A 554 17.12 -5.10 2.54
C ALA A 554 17.72 -4.06 3.49
N GLU A 555 18.69 -4.49 4.29
CA GLU A 555 19.55 -3.55 5.02
C GLU A 555 20.50 -2.85 4.03
N LEU A 556 20.68 -1.54 4.20
CA LEU A 556 21.44 -0.71 3.27
C LEU A 556 22.89 -1.19 3.10
N ASP A 557 23.54 -1.54 4.21
CA ASP A 557 24.93 -2.01 4.22
C ASP A 557 25.11 -3.29 3.41
N PHE A 558 24.15 -4.20 3.51
CA PHE A 558 24.18 -5.47 2.82
C PHE A 558 23.87 -5.33 1.32
N ALA A 559 22.91 -4.47 0.96
CA ALA A 559 22.66 -4.17 -0.45
C ALA A 559 23.90 -3.55 -1.12
N VAL A 560 24.58 -2.61 -0.44
CA VAL A 560 25.84 -2.02 -0.92
C VAL A 560 26.92 -3.07 -1.05
N LEU A 561 27.15 -3.87 0.00
CA LEU A 561 28.14 -4.96 -0.01
C LEU A 561 27.93 -5.92 -1.19
N MET A 562 26.68 -6.33 -1.43
CA MET A 562 26.32 -7.24 -2.51
C MET A 562 26.65 -6.65 -3.88
N VAL A 563 26.26 -5.40 -4.13
CA VAL A 563 26.53 -4.74 -5.42
C VAL A 563 28.02 -4.48 -5.62
N GLU A 564 28.75 -4.09 -4.58
CA GLU A 564 30.20 -3.92 -4.66
C GLU A 564 30.91 -5.22 -5.03
N ALA A 565 30.55 -6.32 -4.36
CA ALA A 565 31.11 -7.64 -4.64
C ALA A 565 30.80 -8.11 -6.08
N VAL A 566 29.57 -7.85 -6.55
CA VAL A 566 29.16 -8.19 -7.93
C VAL A 566 29.83 -7.27 -8.95
N LYS A 567 29.99 -5.97 -8.67
CA LYS A 567 30.71 -4.99 -9.50
C LYS A 567 32.14 -5.45 -9.75
N GLU A 568 32.84 -5.88 -8.70
CA GLU A 568 34.19 -6.42 -8.78
C GLU A 568 34.23 -7.75 -9.53
N ALA A 569 33.34 -8.69 -9.20
CA ALA A 569 33.26 -10.00 -9.86
C ALA A 569 33.02 -9.89 -11.37
N TRP A 570 32.13 -8.98 -11.78
CA TRP A 570 31.89 -8.69 -13.19
C TRP A 570 33.05 -7.91 -13.83
N GLY A 571 33.77 -7.10 -13.05
CA GLY A 571 34.77 -6.17 -13.58
C GLY A 571 34.11 -5.05 -14.37
N ALA A 572 33.12 -4.38 -13.76
CA ALA A 572 32.41 -3.25 -14.36
C ALA A 572 33.33 -2.03 -14.54
N THR A 573 33.07 -1.24 -15.57
CA THR A 573 33.79 0.00 -15.88
C THR A 573 32.79 1.15 -16.06
N ALA A 574 33.28 2.39 -16.18
CA ALA A 574 32.38 3.53 -16.43
C ALA A 574 31.72 3.45 -17.82
N ASP A 575 32.42 2.87 -18.80
CA ASP A 575 31.91 2.65 -20.16
C ASP A 575 30.94 1.45 -20.23
N GLU A 576 31.20 0.42 -19.41
CA GLU A 576 30.39 -0.79 -19.29
C GLU A 576 29.93 -1.01 -17.83
N PRO A 577 29.00 -0.18 -17.34
CA PRO A 577 28.59 -0.23 -15.94
C PRO A 577 27.71 -1.45 -15.66
N LEU A 578 27.80 -1.96 -14.42
CA LEU A 578 26.88 -2.95 -13.89
C LEU A 578 25.49 -2.32 -13.76
N VAL A 579 24.43 -3.00 -14.23
CA VAL A 579 23.05 -2.57 -13.95
C VAL A 579 22.62 -3.19 -12.61
N ALA A 580 22.45 -2.39 -11.57
CA ALA A 580 21.91 -2.82 -10.28
C ALA A 580 20.38 -2.62 -10.29
N VAL A 581 19.62 -3.73 -10.23
CA VAL A 581 18.15 -3.70 -10.27
C VAL A 581 17.60 -3.69 -8.86
N LEU A 582 17.00 -2.56 -8.46
CA LEU A 582 16.37 -2.34 -7.16
C LEU A 582 14.89 -2.69 -7.25
N ALA A 583 14.53 -3.88 -6.76
CA ALA A 583 13.18 -4.39 -6.88
C ALA A 583 12.34 -4.10 -5.61
N THR A 584 11.09 -3.66 -5.79
CA THR A 584 10.06 -3.80 -4.75
C THR A 584 9.35 -5.13 -4.92
N SER A 585 10.05 -6.26 -4.69
CA SER A 585 9.49 -7.61 -4.90
C SER A 585 8.14 -7.82 -4.21
N THR A 586 7.91 -7.11 -3.11
CA THR A 586 6.57 -6.76 -2.61
C THR A 586 6.62 -5.32 -2.14
N GLU A 587 5.67 -4.48 -2.57
CA GLU A 587 5.59 -3.08 -2.10
C GLU A 587 5.11 -3.03 -0.64
N VAL A 588 5.99 -2.67 0.31
CA VAL A 588 5.70 -2.73 1.77
C VAL A 588 5.61 -1.36 2.47
N ALA A 589 6.05 -0.29 1.83
CA ALA A 589 6.11 1.06 2.40
C ALA A 589 5.55 2.11 1.44
N THR A 590 5.47 3.36 1.87
CA THR A 590 5.11 4.47 0.98
C THR A 590 6.27 4.82 0.03
N PRO A 591 5.99 5.36 -1.18
CA PRO A 591 7.00 5.65 -2.20
C PRO A 591 8.20 6.49 -1.74
N ASN A 592 7.97 7.45 -0.84
CA ASN A 592 9.02 8.31 -0.31
C ASN A 592 10.08 7.53 0.49
N VAL A 593 9.70 6.43 1.15
CA VAL A 593 10.63 5.57 1.90
C VAL A 593 11.54 4.81 0.93
N PHE A 594 10.98 4.33 -0.19
CA PHE A 594 11.78 3.70 -1.23
C PHE A 594 12.73 4.71 -1.89
N ALA A 595 12.27 5.93 -2.17
CA ALA A 595 13.12 7.00 -2.71
C ALA A 595 14.27 7.37 -1.77
N ASP A 596 14.01 7.47 -0.46
CA ASP A 596 15.05 7.65 0.55
C ASP A 596 16.06 6.49 0.54
N HIS A 597 15.59 5.24 0.43
CA HIS A 597 16.46 4.07 0.35
C HIS A 597 17.33 4.08 -0.91
N VAL A 598 16.76 4.41 -2.08
CA VAL A 598 17.50 4.55 -3.35
C VAL A 598 18.56 5.65 -3.27
N GLU A 599 18.22 6.83 -2.73
CA GLU A 599 19.15 7.95 -2.62
C GLU A 599 20.30 7.65 -1.66
N LEU A 600 20.01 7.01 -0.52
CA LEU A 600 21.04 6.56 0.42
C LEU A 600 21.93 5.47 -0.18
N PHE A 601 21.33 4.51 -0.89
CA PHE A 601 22.06 3.45 -1.59
C PHE A 601 23.03 4.04 -2.61
N GLN A 602 22.55 4.94 -3.48
CA GLN A 602 23.40 5.60 -4.47
C GLN A 602 24.59 6.34 -3.84
N HIS A 603 24.35 7.09 -2.75
CA HIS A 603 25.41 7.82 -2.06
C HIS A 603 26.43 6.92 -1.34
N SER A 604 26.07 5.68 -1.06
CA SER A 604 26.92 4.73 -0.32
C SER A 604 27.80 3.88 -1.23
N LEU A 605 27.58 3.92 -2.55
CA LEU A 605 28.37 3.18 -3.53
C LEU A 605 29.75 3.83 -3.75
N SER A 606 30.77 3.00 -3.88
CA SER A 606 32.09 3.39 -4.40
C SER A 606 32.10 3.33 -5.93
N GLU A 607 32.76 4.32 -6.56
CA GLU A 607 32.82 4.44 -8.03
C GLU A 607 31.41 4.37 -8.68
N PRO A 608 30.46 5.21 -8.24
CA PRO A 608 29.05 5.12 -8.64
C PRO A 608 28.86 5.26 -10.17
N GLU A 609 29.82 5.86 -10.88
CA GLU A 609 29.84 5.91 -12.35
C GLU A 609 29.92 4.53 -13.02
N LYS A 610 30.39 3.50 -12.31
CA LYS A 610 30.44 2.10 -12.78
C LYS A 610 29.15 1.32 -12.51
N ILE A 611 28.13 1.97 -11.92
CA ILE A 611 26.85 1.35 -11.57
C ILE A 611 25.71 2.17 -12.17
N ARG A 612 24.83 1.49 -12.91
CA ARG A 612 23.57 2.05 -13.37
C ARG A 612 22.43 1.49 -12.53
N ILE A 613 21.71 2.36 -11.83
CA ILE A 613 20.56 1.98 -11.02
C ILE A 613 19.34 1.83 -11.92
N SER A 614 18.72 0.64 -11.86
CA SER A 614 17.46 0.28 -12.51
C SER A 614 16.39 0.05 -11.46
N LEU A 615 15.20 0.62 -11.61
CA LEU A 615 14.08 0.41 -10.69
C LEU A 615 13.16 -0.68 -11.25
N HIS A 616 12.76 -1.62 -10.40
CA HIS A 616 11.78 -2.64 -10.75
C HIS A 616 10.65 -2.66 -9.70
N PRO A 617 9.75 -1.68 -9.70
CA PRO A 617 8.72 -1.59 -8.68
C PRO A 617 7.48 -2.42 -9.04
N HIS A 618 7.02 -3.25 -8.10
CA HIS A 618 5.66 -3.79 -8.09
C HIS A 618 4.67 -2.83 -7.43
N ASN A 619 3.39 -3.18 -7.48
CA ASN A 619 2.27 -2.29 -7.17
C ASN A 619 1.36 -2.77 -6.02
N ASP A 620 1.89 -3.55 -5.06
CA ASP A 620 1.07 -4.18 -3.99
C ASP A 620 0.33 -3.17 -3.09
N ARG A 621 0.79 -1.91 -2.98
CA ARG A 621 0.12 -0.82 -2.26
C ARG A 621 -0.50 0.22 -3.20
N GLY A 622 -0.62 -0.12 -4.49
CA GLY A 622 -1.17 0.75 -5.53
C GLY A 622 -0.29 1.96 -5.85
N CYS A 623 1.00 1.91 -5.51
CA CYS A 623 1.90 3.06 -5.60
C CYS A 623 3.09 2.85 -6.55
N GLY A 624 3.12 1.79 -7.38
CA GLY A 624 4.27 1.44 -8.22
C GLY A 624 4.74 2.56 -9.14
N VAL A 625 3.82 3.34 -9.73
CA VAL A 625 4.13 4.52 -10.55
C VAL A 625 4.82 5.61 -9.73
N ALA A 626 4.28 5.95 -8.56
CA ALA A 626 4.89 6.94 -7.68
C ALA A 626 6.25 6.46 -7.16
N THR A 627 6.38 5.18 -6.82
CA THR A 627 7.63 4.55 -6.39
C THR A 627 8.72 4.68 -7.47
N ALA A 628 8.37 4.48 -8.75
CA ALA A 628 9.29 4.70 -9.87
C ALA A 628 9.67 6.17 -10.04
N GLU A 629 8.70 7.09 -10.09
CA GLU A 629 8.98 8.52 -10.29
C GLU A 629 9.86 9.10 -9.19
N LEU A 630 9.56 8.77 -7.92
CA LEU A 630 10.37 9.24 -6.80
C LEU A 630 11.75 8.56 -6.75
N GLY A 631 11.86 7.29 -7.15
CA GLY A 631 13.16 6.62 -7.30
C GLY A 631 14.01 7.22 -8.43
N MET A 632 13.38 7.69 -9.52
CA MET A 632 14.07 8.42 -10.58
C MET A 632 14.58 9.77 -10.07
N LEU A 633 13.77 10.50 -9.30
CA LEU A 633 14.22 11.71 -8.61
C LEU A 633 15.38 11.41 -7.65
N ALA A 634 15.35 10.28 -6.95
CA ALA A 634 16.42 9.82 -6.07
C ALA A 634 17.75 9.54 -6.79
N GLY A 635 17.71 9.29 -8.10
CA GLY A 635 18.91 9.21 -8.95
C GLY A 635 18.98 7.97 -9.83
N ALA A 636 17.90 7.17 -9.91
CA ALA A 636 17.84 6.05 -10.84
C ALA A 636 17.73 6.51 -12.30
N GLY A 637 18.44 5.81 -13.19
CA GLY A 637 18.51 6.15 -14.61
C GLY A 637 17.78 5.19 -15.54
N MET A 638 17.22 4.11 -15.00
CA MET A 638 16.55 3.04 -15.74
C MET A 638 15.32 2.55 -14.97
N VAL A 639 14.27 2.16 -15.68
CA VAL A 639 13.03 1.62 -15.10
C VAL A 639 12.59 0.39 -15.87
N GLU A 640 12.21 -0.65 -15.12
CA GLU A 640 11.69 -1.92 -15.60
C GLU A 640 10.23 -2.05 -15.21
N GLY A 641 9.39 -2.45 -16.17
CA GLY A 641 7.97 -2.65 -15.93
C GLY A 641 7.27 -3.27 -17.12
N CYS A 642 5.94 -3.19 -17.11
CA CYS A 642 5.10 -3.75 -18.17
C CYS A 642 4.15 -2.72 -18.74
N LEU A 643 3.67 -2.95 -19.96
CA LEU A 643 2.54 -2.21 -20.51
C LEU A 643 1.31 -2.45 -19.63
N PHE A 644 0.61 -1.36 -19.27
CA PHE A 644 -0.61 -1.38 -18.46
C PHE A 644 -0.44 -2.05 -17.09
N GLY A 645 0.79 -2.11 -16.58
CA GLY A 645 1.10 -2.65 -15.26
C GLY A 645 0.88 -4.16 -15.12
N ASN A 646 0.97 -4.94 -16.21
CA ASN A 646 0.93 -6.40 -16.10
C ASN A 646 2.09 -6.95 -15.23
N GLY A 647 1.90 -8.08 -14.56
CA GLY A 647 2.92 -8.71 -13.72
C GLY A 647 2.30 -9.46 -12.54
N GLU A 648 3.15 -10.05 -11.71
CA GLU A 648 2.73 -10.83 -10.54
C GLU A 648 1.82 -10.02 -9.58
N ARG A 649 0.74 -10.66 -9.07
CA ARG A 649 -0.21 -10.12 -8.08
C ARG A 649 -0.89 -8.81 -8.51
N CYS A 650 -0.41 -7.67 -8.01
CA CYS A 650 -0.90 -6.34 -8.31
C CYS A 650 -0.20 -5.71 -9.52
N GLY A 651 0.76 -6.43 -10.11
CA GLY A 651 1.44 -6.03 -11.33
C GLY A 651 2.77 -5.32 -11.09
N ASN A 652 3.52 -5.15 -12.19
CA ASN A 652 4.65 -4.24 -12.26
C ASN A 652 4.18 -2.79 -12.41
N VAL A 653 5.12 -1.86 -12.31
CA VAL A 653 4.85 -0.48 -12.70
C VAL A 653 4.37 -0.38 -14.15
N ASP A 654 3.35 0.44 -14.36
CA ASP A 654 2.79 0.69 -15.69
C ASP A 654 3.67 1.66 -16.49
N LEU A 655 4.35 1.12 -17.51
CA LEU A 655 5.23 1.88 -18.39
C LEU A 655 4.48 2.87 -19.29
N VAL A 656 3.21 2.61 -19.62
CA VAL A 656 2.38 3.55 -20.37
C VAL A 656 2.12 4.78 -19.51
N THR A 657 1.67 4.56 -18.27
CA THR A 657 1.42 5.65 -17.32
C THR A 657 2.68 6.47 -17.07
N LEU A 658 3.83 5.83 -16.78
CA LEU A 658 5.08 6.55 -16.54
C LEU A 658 5.54 7.38 -17.76
N ALA A 659 5.51 6.80 -18.95
CA ALA A 659 5.95 7.51 -20.16
C ALA A 659 5.05 8.72 -20.47
N LEU A 660 3.73 8.58 -20.29
CA LEU A 660 2.78 9.65 -20.54
C LEU A 660 2.72 10.70 -19.42
N ASN A 661 3.10 10.33 -18.18
CA ASN A 661 3.37 11.30 -17.12
C ASN A 661 4.52 12.24 -17.51
N LEU A 662 5.61 11.71 -18.08
CA LEU A 662 6.70 12.53 -18.63
C LEU A 662 6.24 13.38 -19.81
N TYR A 663 5.53 12.79 -20.77
CA TYR A 663 5.03 13.48 -21.97
C TYR A 663 4.15 14.68 -21.60
N SER A 664 3.18 14.48 -20.70
CA SER A 664 2.27 15.55 -20.27
C SER A 664 2.97 16.70 -19.54
N ARG A 665 4.19 16.46 -19.02
CA ARG A 665 5.06 17.47 -18.39
C ARG A 665 6.15 18.01 -19.31
N GLY A 666 6.06 17.75 -20.62
CA GLY A 666 6.96 18.31 -21.63
C GLY A 666 8.29 17.56 -21.80
N ILE A 667 8.41 16.35 -21.24
CA ILE A 667 9.59 15.49 -21.40
C ILE A 667 9.22 14.39 -22.40
N HIS A 668 9.82 14.43 -23.58
CA HIS A 668 9.58 13.40 -24.60
C HIS A 668 10.06 12.03 -24.09
N PRO A 669 9.19 11.00 -23.99
CA PRO A 669 9.56 9.73 -23.37
C PRO A 669 10.48 8.88 -24.25
N GLY A 670 10.54 9.16 -25.56
CA GLY A 670 11.28 8.32 -26.52
C GLY A 670 10.51 7.05 -26.92
N LEU A 671 9.24 6.95 -26.50
CA LEU A 671 8.31 5.87 -26.83
C LEU A 671 7.11 6.45 -27.59
N ASP A 672 6.62 5.72 -28.58
CA ASP A 672 5.49 6.11 -29.43
C ASP A 672 4.18 5.49 -28.93
N PHE A 673 3.34 6.33 -28.33
CA PHE A 673 1.97 6.01 -27.92
C PHE A 673 0.91 6.76 -28.75
N SER A 674 1.27 7.25 -29.94
CA SER A 674 0.38 8.04 -30.82
C SER A 674 -0.88 7.31 -31.29
N ASN A 675 -0.93 5.99 -31.11
CA ASN A 675 -2.13 5.18 -31.33
C ASN A 675 -2.33 4.20 -30.17
N LEU A 676 -2.51 4.75 -28.97
CA LEU A 676 -2.69 4.00 -27.74
C LEU A 676 -3.87 3.00 -27.82
N PRO A 677 -5.03 3.32 -28.41
CA PRO A 677 -6.12 2.34 -28.55
C PRO A 677 -5.74 1.08 -29.34
N LYS A 678 -4.86 1.20 -30.35
CA LYS A 678 -4.36 0.03 -31.10
C LYS A 678 -3.44 -0.83 -30.23
N ILE A 679 -2.59 -0.21 -29.42
CA ILE A 679 -1.70 -0.89 -28.48
C ILE A 679 -2.53 -1.62 -27.41
N THR A 680 -3.51 -0.95 -26.79
CA THR A 680 -4.43 -1.54 -25.81
C THR A 680 -5.13 -2.78 -26.37
N ARG A 681 -5.78 -2.67 -27.54
CA ARG A 681 -6.46 -3.82 -28.16
C ARG A 681 -5.53 -4.99 -28.46
N LYS A 682 -4.29 -4.70 -28.89
CA LYS A 682 -3.30 -5.74 -29.19
C LYS A 682 -2.81 -6.41 -27.89
N PHE A 683 -2.56 -5.63 -26.85
CA PHE A 683 -2.24 -6.13 -25.50
C PHE A 683 -3.33 -7.07 -24.97
N GLU A 684 -4.58 -6.63 -24.95
CA GLU A 684 -5.72 -7.41 -24.43
C GLU A 684 -5.94 -8.69 -25.23
N LYS A 685 -5.84 -8.62 -26.56
CA LYS A 685 -5.94 -9.79 -27.45
C LYS A 685 -4.85 -10.82 -27.18
N LEU A 686 -3.61 -10.38 -26.97
CA LEU A 686 -2.48 -11.28 -26.79
C LEU A 686 -2.47 -11.91 -25.39
N THR A 687 -2.72 -11.11 -24.35
CA THR A 687 -2.62 -11.53 -22.95
C THR A 687 -3.90 -12.15 -22.39
N GLY A 688 -5.06 -11.84 -22.98
CA GLY A 688 -6.37 -12.18 -22.44
C GLY A 688 -6.78 -11.31 -21.23
N LEU A 689 -5.96 -10.33 -20.83
CA LEU A 689 -6.30 -9.38 -19.78
C LEU A 689 -7.15 -8.22 -20.34
N THR A 690 -7.84 -7.51 -19.46
CA THR A 690 -8.59 -6.29 -19.80
C THR A 690 -7.95 -5.10 -19.11
N VAL A 691 -7.68 -4.04 -19.87
CA VAL A 691 -7.20 -2.78 -19.30
C VAL A 691 -8.35 -2.12 -18.56
N SER A 692 -8.12 -1.73 -17.31
CA SER A 692 -9.17 -1.11 -16.48
C SER A 692 -9.75 0.12 -17.18
N GLN A 693 -11.06 0.29 -17.10
CA GLN A 693 -11.76 1.46 -17.65
C GLN A 693 -11.23 2.79 -17.09
N ARG A 694 -10.55 2.77 -15.94
CA ARG A 694 -9.95 3.95 -15.30
C ARG A 694 -8.41 3.93 -15.30
N ALA A 695 -7.78 3.03 -16.05
CA ALA A 695 -6.32 3.04 -16.21
C ALA A 695 -5.89 4.40 -16.78
N PRO A 696 -4.88 5.07 -16.20
CA PRO A 696 -4.44 6.38 -16.69
C PRO A 696 -4.14 6.35 -18.19
N TYR A 697 -4.60 7.39 -18.90
CA TYR A 697 -4.47 7.58 -20.35
C TYR A 697 -5.19 6.56 -21.26
N ALA A 698 -5.12 5.27 -20.95
CA ALA A 698 -5.60 4.18 -21.81
C ALA A 698 -7.02 3.72 -21.51
N GLY A 699 -7.50 3.93 -20.28
CA GLY A 699 -8.81 3.48 -19.83
C GLY A 699 -9.94 4.22 -20.55
N GLU A 700 -11.04 3.52 -20.79
CA GLU A 700 -12.24 4.06 -21.47
C GLU A 700 -12.68 5.43 -20.91
N PHE A 701 -12.60 5.62 -19.59
CA PHE A 701 -13.05 6.81 -18.89
C PHE A 701 -11.92 7.80 -18.58
N ALA A 702 -10.67 7.48 -18.89
CA ALA A 702 -9.49 8.24 -18.43
C ALA A 702 -9.43 9.66 -19.02
N LEU A 703 -9.94 9.82 -20.25
CA LEU A 703 -9.95 11.09 -20.99
C LEU A 703 -11.36 11.60 -21.28
N GLN A 704 -12.39 11.03 -20.63
CA GLN A 704 -13.79 11.36 -20.89
C GLN A 704 -14.37 12.29 -19.81
N ALA A 705 -15.31 13.16 -20.20
CA ALA A 705 -16.02 14.06 -19.29
C ALA A 705 -17.52 13.72 -19.24
N PHE A 706 -18.02 13.35 -18.07
CA PHE A 706 -19.45 13.02 -17.87
C PHE A 706 -20.31 14.22 -17.47
N SER A 707 -19.71 15.23 -16.83
CA SER A 707 -20.41 16.43 -16.37
C SER A 707 -20.63 17.41 -17.52
N GLY A 708 -21.87 17.89 -17.68
CA GLY A 708 -22.21 18.91 -18.68
C GLY A 708 -21.44 20.22 -18.50
N SER A 709 -21.08 20.60 -17.26
CA SER A 709 -20.26 21.79 -17.01
C SER A 709 -18.82 21.60 -17.46
N HIS A 710 -18.23 20.41 -17.25
CA HIS A 710 -16.88 20.07 -17.69
C HIS A 710 -16.81 20.03 -19.23
N GLN A 711 -17.77 19.35 -19.87
CA GLN A 711 -17.86 19.30 -21.33
C GLN A 711 -17.99 20.69 -21.96
N ASN A 712 -18.78 21.58 -21.35
CA ASN A 712 -18.97 22.94 -21.84
C ASN A 712 -17.67 23.75 -21.82
N ILE A 713 -16.87 23.66 -20.75
CA ILE A 713 -15.60 24.39 -20.69
C ILE A 713 -14.53 23.76 -21.59
N ILE A 714 -14.48 22.43 -21.70
CA ILE A 714 -13.62 21.72 -22.67
C ILE A 714 -13.92 22.22 -24.09
N ARG A 715 -15.20 22.28 -24.48
CA ARG A 715 -15.62 22.77 -25.79
C ARG A 715 -15.15 24.21 -26.04
N LYS A 716 -15.29 25.10 -25.06
CA LYS A 716 -14.82 26.48 -25.17
C LYS A 716 -13.30 26.57 -25.32
N GLY A 717 -12.55 25.78 -24.55
CA GLY A 717 -11.09 25.70 -24.68
C GLY A 717 -10.67 25.22 -26.06
N ILE A 718 -11.30 24.16 -26.59
CA ILE A 718 -11.00 23.62 -27.92
C ILE A 718 -11.33 24.65 -29.01
N ALA A 719 -12.47 25.34 -28.92
CA ALA A 719 -12.84 26.39 -29.86
C ALA A 719 -11.82 27.54 -29.86
N TRP A 720 -11.41 28.01 -28.68
CA TRP A 720 -10.39 29.04 -28.54
C TRP A 720 -9.04 28.62 -29.15
N ARG A 721 -8.62 27.36 -28.92
CA ARG A 721 -7.40 26.81 -29.52
C ARG A 721 -7.50 26.76 -31.05
N ASN A 722 -8.63 26.35 -31.60
CA ASN A 722 -8.83 26.31 -33.05
C ASN A 722 -8.77 27.71 -33.68
N GLU A 723 -9.41 28.71 -33.06
CA GLU A 723 -9.32 30.11 -33.50
C GLU A 723 -7.88 30.63 -33.46
N ALA A 724 -7.09 30.24 -32.46
CA ALA A 724 -5.66 30.57 -32.38
C ALA A 724 -4.86 29.91 -33.52
N LEU A 725 -5.12 28.63 -33.81
CA LEU A 725 -4.48 27.93 -34.93
C LEU A 725 -4.82 28.57 -36.29
N GLU A 726 -6.05 29.03 -36.49
CA GLU A 726 -6.45 29.79 -37.70
C GLU A 726 -5.69 31.12 -37.84
N ARG A 727 -5.31 31.74 -36.71
CA ARG A 727 -4.43 32.91 -36.67
C ARG A 727 -2.94 32.57 -36.80
N ASN A 728 -2.61 31.31 -37.09
CA ASN A 728 -1.25 30.79 -37.18
C ASN A 728 -0.47 30.85 -35.83
N GLU A 729 -1.20 30.92 -34.71
CA GLU A 729 -0.66 30.81 -33.35
C GLU A 729 -0.57 29.33 -32.97
N ARG A 730 0.46 28.93 -32.20
CA ARG A 730 0.61 27.56 -31.68
C ARG A 730 0.52 27.57 -30.16
N PRO A 731 -0.68 27.73 -29.57
CA PRO A 731 -0.82 27.76 -28.12
C PRO A 731 -0.44 26.41 -27.51
N VAL A 732 0.16 26.45 -26.33
CA VAL A 732 0.40 25.27 -25.49
C VAL A 732 -0.96 24.64 -25.14
N TRP A 733 -0.99 23.32 -24.97
CA TRP A 733 -2.20 22.64 -24.50
C TRP A 733 -2.62 23.17 -23.13
N ASP A 734 -3.76 23.86 -23.08
CA ASP A 734 -4.33 24.48 -21.88
C ASP A 734 -5.85 24.30 -21.86
N ILE A 735 -6.28 23.04 -21.89
CA ILE A 735 -7.70 22.68 -21.90
C ILE A 735 -8.07 22.13 -20.52
N PRO A 736 -9.01 22.76 -19.78
CA PRO A 736 -9.39 22.29 -18.46
C PRO A 736 -9.85 20.83 -18.45
N TYR A 737 -9.48 20.09 -17.39
CA TYR A 737 -9.80 18.67 -17.16
C TYR A 737 -9.13 17.66 -18.09
N LEU A 738 -8.45 18.08 -19.16
CA LEU A 738 -7.71 17.19 -20.05
C LEU A 738 -6.20 17.41 -19.85
N PRO A 739 -5.46 16.44 -19.27
CA PRO A 739 -4.05 16.62 -18.93
C PRO A 739 -3.11 16.70 -20.15
N LEU A 740 -3.57 16.26 -21.32
CA LEU A 740 -2.91 16.31 -22.62
C LEU A 740 -3.96 16.31 -23.75
N ASP A 741 -3.53 16.55 -24.98
CA ASP A 741 -4.39 16.45 -26.18
C ASP A 741 -4.71 14.97 -26.48
N PRO A 742 -5.97 14.50 -26.39
CA PRO A 742 -6.26 13.09 -26.63
C PRO A 742 -5.97 12.64 -28.06
N GLU A 743 -5.93 13.57 -29.03
CA GLU A 743 -5.51 13.27 -30.40
C GLU A 743 -4.03 12.88 -30.47
N ASP A 744 -3.18 13.34 -29.54
CA ASP A 744 -1.78 12.90 -29.42
C ASP A 744 -1.66 11.41 -29.08
N LEU A 745 -2.73 10.78 -28.57
CA LEU A 745 -2.80 9.34 -28.27
C LEU A 745 -3.64 8.57 -29.30
N GLY A 746 -4.13 9.24 -30.34
CA GLY A 746 -5.02 8.67 -31.34
C GLY A 746 -6.46 8.49 -30.84
N VAL A 747 -6.86 9.23 -29.80
CA VAL A 747 -8.23 9.28 -29.28
C VAL A 747 -8.95 10.50 -29.86
N PRO A 748 -9.94 10.33 -30.75
CA PRO A 748 -10.67 11.44 -31.34
C PRO A 748 -11.40 12.27 -30.27
N LEU A 749 -11.39 13.61 -30.42
CA LEU A 749 -12.07 14.51 -29.51
C LEU A 749 -13.59 14.24 -29.38
N ASP A 750 -14.21 13.60 -30.39
CA ASP A 750 -15.64 13.25 -30.31
C ASP A 750 -15.94 12.13 -29.33
N GLN A 751 -14.96 11.30 -29.01
CA GLN A 751 -15.10 10.21 -28.05
C GLN A 751 -14.97 10.69 -26.59
N ILE A 752 -14.65 11.96 -26.36
CA ILE A 752 -14.51 12.57 -25.03
C ILE A 752 -15.86 13.06 -24.48
N ILE A 753 -16.75 13.51 -25.38
CA ILE A 753 -18.01 14.17 -25.04
C ILE A 753 -19.15 13.16 -25.13
N ARG A 754 -19.59 12.66 -23.97
CA ARG A 754 -20.75 11.76 -23.89
C ARG A 754 -22.07 12.51 -23.78
N VAL A 755 -23.14 11.89 -24.26
CA VAL A 755 -24.49 12.46 -24.24
C VAL A 755 -25.33 11.70 -23.22
N ASN A 756 -25.55 12.33 -22.08
CA ASN A 756 -26.44 11.84 -21.01
C ASN A 756 -27.54 12.88 -20.68
N SER A 757 -28.43 12.55 -19.75
CA SER A 757 -29.52 13.43 -19.31
C SER A 757 -29.03 14.76 -18.72
N GLN A 758 -27.79 14.82 -18.20
CA GLN A 758 -27.21 16.02 -17.61
C GLN A 758 -26.44 16.91 -18.60
N SER A 759 -25.98 16.35 -19.73
CA SER A 759 -25.11 17.02 -20.71
C SER A 759 -25.75 17.24 -22.09
N GLY A 760 -26.96 16.70 -22.30
CA GLY A 760 -27.61 16.52 -23.59
C GLY A 760 -27.58 17.72 -24.54
N LYS A 761 -27.83 18.93 -24.04
CA LYS A 761 -27.89 20.16 -24.87
C LYS A 761 -26.55 20.51 -25.53
N ALA A 762 -25.47 20.51 -24.74
CA ALA A 762 -24.15 20.96 -25.18
C ALA A 762 -23.46 19.90 -26.05
N ALA A 763 -23.61 18.62 -25.67
CA ALA A 763 -23.03 17.49 -26.37
C ALA A 763 -23.68 17.26 -27.74
N ALA A 764 -25.01 17.32 -27.83
CA ALA A 764 -25.72 17.06 -29.08
C ALA A 764 -25.44 18.11 -30.17
N THR A 765 -25.36 19.39 -29.78
CA THR A 765 -24.99 20.48 -30.70
C THR A 765 -23.59 20.28 -31.27
N TRP A 766 -22.65 19.86 -30.42
CA TRP A 766 -21.26 19.64 -30.80
C TRP A 766 -21.11 18.45 -31.76
N ILE A 767 -21.85 17.35 -31.53
CA ILE A 767 -21.88 16.19 -32.43
C ILE A 767 -22.40 16.57 -33.82
N LEU A 768 -23.48 17.37 -33.91
CA LEU A 768 -24.02 17.84 -35.19
C LEU A 768 -23.03 18.73 -35.94
N SER A 769 -22.38 19.65 -35.24
CA SER A 769 -21.37 20.53 -35.85
C SER A 769 -20.16 19.75 -36.36
N ARG A 770 -19.60 18.82 -35.57
CA ARG A 770 -18.40 18.05 -35.96
C ARG A 770 -18.68 17.01 -37.05
N ARG A 771 -19.80 16.27 -36.96
CA ARG A 771 -20.09 15.18 -37.92
C ARG A 771 -20.80 15.64 -39.19
N TRP A 772 -21.69 16.63 -39.09
CA TRP A 772 -22.46 17.13 -40.23
C TRP A 772 -22.01 18.51 -40.71
N GLY A 773 -21.17 19.21 -39.95
CA GLY A 773 -20.84 20.60 -40.24
C GLY A 773 -22.00 21.55 -39.95
N LEU A 774 -23.05 21.09 -39.27
CA LEU A 774 -24.29 21.83 -39.10
C LEU A 774 -24.26 22.67 -37.82
N ASN A 775 -24.30 23.99 -37.98
CA ASN A 775 -24.41 24.92 -36.87
C ASN A 775 -25.88 25.31 -36.65
N ILE A 776 -26.50 24.74 -35.61
CA ILE A 776 -27.91 25.01 -35.31
C ILE A 776 -28.09 26.30 -34.48
N PRO A 777 -29.14 27.12 -34.72
CA PRO A 777 -29.48 28.30 -33.93
C PRO A 777 -29.72 28.04 -32.44
N ALA A 778 -29.51 29.05 -31.58
CA ALA A 778 -29.55 28.90 -30.12
C ALA A 778 -30.89 28.41 -29.55
N ASP A 779 -32.00 28.80 -30.18
CA ASP A 779 -33.36 28.34 -29.89
C ASP A 779 -33.58 26.87 -30.30
N LEU A 780 -33.09 26.45 -31.47
CA LEU A 780 -33.11 25.03 -31.86
C LEU A 780 -32.21 24.18 -30.97
N GLN A 781 -31.07 24.71 -30.49
CA GLN A 781 -30.23 24.02 -29.51
C GLN A 781 -31.00 23.73 -28.20
N VAL A 782 -31.88 24.65 -27.78
CA VAL A 782 -32.74 24.45 -26.60
C VAL A 782 -33.77 23.36 -26.85
N ASP A 783 -34.51 23.44 -27.97
CA ASP A 783 -35.53 22.44 -28.31
C ASP A 783 -34.93 21.03 -28.46
N PHE A 784 -33.86 20.92 -29.24
CA PHE A 784 -33.20 19.64 -29.48
C PHE A 784 -32.54 19.09 -28.21
N GLY A 785 -31.90 19.96 -27.41
CA GLY A 785 -31.33 19.57 -26.13
C GLY A 785 -32.35 18.95 -25.18
N ARG A 786 -33.59 19.47 -25.16
CA ARG A 786 -34.68 18.93 -24.36
C ARG A 786 -35.10 17.54 -24.83
N ARG A 787 -35.20 17.33 -26.15
CA ARG A 787 -35.53 16.02 -26.75
C ARG A 787 -34.46 14.98 -26.43
N VAL A 788 -33.18 15.36 -26.54
CA VAL A 788 -32.05 14.50 -26.15
C VAL A 788 -32.13 14.13 -24.67
N GLN A 789 -32.41 15.10 -23.80
CA GLN A 789 -32.58 14.84 -22.36
C GLN A 789 -33.70 13.82 -22.10
N ILE A 790 -34.88 14.02 -22.70
CA ILE A 790 -36.04 13.10 -22.56
C ILE A 790 -35.66 11.68 -23.02
N MET A 791 -34.96 11.55 -24.16
CA MET A 791 -34.53 10.24 -24.66
C MET A 791 -33.55 9.55 -23.70
N CYS A 792 -32.56 10.29 -23.18
CA CYS A 792 -31.61 9.77 -22.20
C CYS A 792 -32.30 9.33 -20.89
N GLU A 793 -33.26 10.13 -20.39
CA GLU A 793 -34.04 9.81 -19.19
C GLU A 793 -34.93 8.57 -19.41
N ALA A 794 -35.60 8.48 -20.55
CA ALA A 794 -36.45 7.35 -20.89
C ALA A 794 -35.67 6.03 -21.05
N LEU A 795 -34.46 6.09 -21.61
CA LEU A 795 -33.60 4.92 -21.78
C LEU A 795 -32.78 4.59 -20.53
N ALA A 796 -32.73 5.47 -19.53
CA ALA A 796 -31.89 5.39 -18.34
C ALA A 796 -30.40 5.10 -18.65
N ARG A 797 -29.92 5.57 -19.80
CA ARG A 797 -28.52 5.41 -20.24
C ARG A 797 -28.09 6.55 -21.15
N GLU A 798 -26.79 6.61 -21.39
CA GLU A 798 -26.22 7.41 -22.46
C GLU A 798 -26.70 6.95 -23.83
N ILE A 799 -26.85 7.91 -24.75
CA ILE A 799 -27.17 7.63 -26.15
C ILE A 799 -25.93 7.82 -27.02
N THR A 800 -25.77 6.93 -27.99
CA THR A 800 -24.67 6.95 -28.96
C THR A 800 -24.78 8.16 -29.88
N HIS A 801 -23.68 8.56 -30.52
CA HIS A 801 -23.70 9.63 -31.53
C HIS A 801 -24.70 9.34 -32.66
N GLN A 802 -24.84 8.07 -33.04
CA GLN A 802 -25.80 7.67 -34.06
C GLN A 802 -27.26 7.82 -33.57
N GLU A 803 -27.53 7.54 -32.30
CA GLU A 803 -28.84 7.76 -31.69
C GLU A 803 -29.19 9.26 -31.62
N VAL A 804 -28.22 10.13 -31.32
CA VAL A 804 -28.40 11.60 -31.38
C VAL A 804 -28.77 12.03 -32.80
N ILE A 805 -28.03 11.57 -33.80
CA ILE A 805 -28.30 11.88 -35.21
C ILE A 805 -29.69 11.37 -35.60
N ASN A 806 -30.01 10.12 -35.26
CA ASN A 806 -31.30 9.52 -35.54
C ASN A 806 -32.46 10.28 -34.89
N LEU A 807 -32.27 10.79 -33.66
CA LEU A 807 -33.24 11.62 -32.97
C LEU A 807 -33.42 12.97 -33.67
N PHE A 808 -32.33 13.60 -34.13
CA PHE A 808 -32.40 14.85 -34.89
C PHE A 808 -33.18 14.66 -36.20
N VAL A 809 -32.83 13.63 -36.98
CA VAL A 809 -33.54 13.27 -38.21
C VAL A 809 -35.01 12.99 -37.92
N GLY A 810 -35.31 12.12 -36.96
CA GLY A 810 -36.69 11.76 -36.63
C GLY A 810 -37.53 12.91 -36.07
N SER A 811 -36.90 13.92 -35.47
CA SER A 811 -37.60 15.08 -34.88
C SER A 811 -37.87 16.20 -35.88
N TYR A 812 -37.01 16.37 -36.89
CA TYR A 812 -37.01 17.57 -37.73
C TYR A 812 -36.96 17.31 -39.23
N ALA A 813 -36.75 16.08 -39.70
CA ALA A 813 -36.72 15.78 -41.13
C ALA A 813 -38.13 15.71 -41.71
N LEU A 814 -38.23 15.80 -43.02
CA LEU A 814 -39.49 15.60 -43.74
C LEU A 814 -39.96 14.13 -43.65
N SER A 815 -39.03 13.17 -43.69
CA SER A 815 -39.31 11.74 -43.59
C SER A 815 -38.35 11.02 -42.61
N PRO A 816 -38.85 10.08 -41.78
CA PRO A 816 -37.99 9.25 -40.93
C PRO A 816 -37.12 8.24 -41.71
N THR A 817 -37.40 7.97 -42.99
CA THR A 817 -36.61 7.09 -43.87
C THR A 817 -35.56 7.81 -44.72
N ASP A 818 -35.31 9.11 -44.53
CA ASP A 818 -34.12 9.79 -45.10
C ASP A 818 -32.79 9.27 -44.50
N ARG A 819 -32.83 8.13 -43.80
CA ARG A 819 -31.65 7.36 -43.39
C ARG A 819 -31.05 6.68 -44.61
N GLN A 820 -29.91 7.23 -45.02
CA GLN A 820 -28.90 6.60 -45.86
C GLN A 820 -29.27 6.43 -47.34
N ASP A 821 -28.39 7.01 -48.15
CA ASP A 821 -28.10 6.66 -49.54
C ASP A 821 -29.14 6.93 -50.63
N THR A 822 -28.62 7.57 -51.69
CA THR A 822 -29.14 7.63 -53.07
C THR A 822 -30.45 8.41 -53.25
N ALA A 823 -30.37 9.67 -53.68
CA ALA A 823 -30.46 9.98 -55.10
C ALA A 823 -31.75 9.49 -55.80
N THR A 824 -32.95 9.66 -55.22
CA THR A 824 -34.21 9.79 -55.99
C THR A 824 -35.35 10.33 -55.11
N HIS A 825 -35.26 11.57 -54.65
CA HIS A 825 -36.47 12.37 -54.39
C HIS A 825 -36.55 13.44 -55.48
N THR A 826 -37.13 13.09 -56.63
CA THR A 826 -37.58 14.08 -57.62
C THR A 826 -38.85 14.74 -57.10
N ASP A 827 -38.70 15.59 -56.10
CA ASP A 827 -39.77 16.50 -55.69
C ASP A 827 -39.80 17.66 -56.70
N ASN A 828 -40.78 17.59 -57.60
CA ASN A 828 -40.97 18.59 -58.64
C ASN A 828 -41.75 19.79 -58.08
N ILE A 829 -41.10 20.59 -57.23
CA ILE A 829 -41.62 21.90 -56.83
C ILE A 829 -41.10 22.96 -57.79
N SER A 830 -42.04 23.63 -58.44
CA SER A 830 -41.79 24.84 -59.23
C SER A 830 -42.08 26.07 -58.36
N MET A 831 -41.18 27.04 -58.39
CA MET A 831 -41.30 28.30 -57.67
C MET A 831 -41.17 29.44 -58.66
N ILE A 832 -42.17 30.31 -58.69
CA ILE A 832 -42.19 31.50 -59.54
C ILE A 832 -42.35 32.71 -58.63
N ASN A 833 -41.51 33.73 -58.83
CA ASN A 833 -41.61 35.02 -58.17
C ASN A 833 -41.85 36.08 -59.24
N ASP A 834 -43.00 36.76 -59.19
CA ASP A 834 -43.35 37.83 -60.14
C ASP A 834 -43.02 39.24 -59.63
N GLY A 835 -42.31 39.35 -58.50
CA GLY A 835 -41.94 40.61 -57.84
C GLY A 835 -42.95 41.10 -56.80
N THR A 836 -44.15 40.52 -56.77
CA THR A 836 -45.22 40.86 -55.80
C THR A 836 -45.73 39.64 -55.03
N LEU A 837 -45.73 38.46 -55.66
CA LEU A 837 -46.19 37.20 -55.11
C LEU A 837 -45.21 36.07 -55.47
N HIS A 838 -44.99 35.19 -54.49
CA HIS A 838 -44.39 33.89 -54.69
C HIS A 838 -45.51 32.89 -54.97
N ARG A 839 -45.36 32.09 -56.02
CA ARG A 839 -46.22 30.93 -56.31
C ARG A 839 -45.39 29.65 -56.24
N VAL A 840 -45.89 28.69 -55.50
CA VAL A 840 -45.28 27.38 -55.29
C VAL A 840 -46.26 26.31 -55.74
N SER A 841 -45.87 25.52 -56.73
CA SER A 841 -46.70 24.43 -57.26
C SER A 841 -45.87 23.17 -57.49
N GLY A 842 -46.35 22.04 -56.99
CA GLY A 842 -45.64 20.77 -57.14
C GLY A 842 -46.22 19.64 -56.29
N THR A 843 -45.46 18.56 -56.20
CA THR A 843 -45.77 17.40 -55.39
C THR A 843 -44.57 17.05 -54.51
N VAL A 844 -44.84 16.79 -53.23
CA VAL A 844 -43.88 16.32 -52.24
C VAL A 844 -44.22 14.89 -51.87
N ASN A 845 -43.26 13.99 -52.02
CA ASN A 845 -43.44 12.58 -51.64
C ASN A 845 -42.96 12.37 -50.20
N LEU A 846 -43.88 12.02 -49.30
CA LEU A 846 -43.54 11.52 -47.97
C LEU A 846 -43.33 10.01 -48.02
N ALA A 847 -42.46 9.48 -47.16
CA ALA A 847 -42.28 8.03 -47.07
C ALA A 847 -43.60 7.32 -46.73
N ASP A 848 -43.75 6.10 -47.25
CA ASP A 848 -44.95 5.26 -47.18
C ASP A 848 -46.14 5.71 -48.05
N SER A 849 -45.86 6.01 -49.32
CA SER A 849 -46.85 6.12 -50.42
C SER A 849 -47.80 7.33 -50.39
N PHE A 850 -47.50 8.37 -49.61
CA PHE A 850 -48.35 9.58 -49.51
C PHE A 850 -47.71 10.78 -50.23
N THR A 851 -48.35 11.25 -51.31
CA THR A 851 -47.92 12.45 -52.05
C THR A 851 -48.77 13.65 -51.65
N ILE A 852 -48.15 14.70 -51.15
CA ILE A 852 -48.81 15.98 -50.89
C ILE A 852 -48.67 16.86 -52.13
N ARG A 853 -49.81 17.27 -52.70
CA ARG A 853 -49.82 18.32 -53.72
C ARG A 853 -49.77 19.68 -53.03
N ILE A 854 -48.78 20.49 -53.40
CA ILE A 854 -48.63 21.87 -52.95
C ILE A 854 -49.02 22.78 -54.11
N ASP A 855 -49.94 23.69 -53.86
CA ASP A 855 -50.33 24.73 -54.82
C ASP A 855 -50.80 25.97 -54.06
N GLY A 856 -49.89 26.92 -53.87
CA GLY A 856 -50.12 28.08 -53.03
C GLY A 856 -49.43 29.33 -53.55
N SER A 857 -50.00 30.49 -53.21
CA SER A 857 -49.42 31.79 -53.50
C SER A 857 -49.42 32.68 -52.26
N GLY A 858 -48.34 33.43 -52.05
CA GLY A 858 -48.16 34.26 -50.87
C GLY A 858 -47.14 35.39 -51.11
N ARG A 859 -47.07 36.34 -50.17
CA ARG A 859 -46.16 37.50 -50.27
C ARG A 859 -44.69 37.15 -50.01
N SER A 860 -44.45 35.95 -49.47
CA SER A 860 -43.13 35.35 -49.29
C SER A 860 -43.17 33.88 -49.67
N LEU A 861 -42.00 33.26 -49.91
CA LEU A 861 -41.89 31.83 -50.19
C LEU A 861 -42.54 30.98 -49.08
N GLU A 862 -42.27 31.32 -47.83
CA GLU A 862 -42.79 30.62 -46.64
C GLU A 862 -44.33 30.68 -46.60
N SER A 863 -44.91 31.85 -46.86
CA SER A 863 -46.37 32.02 -46.90
C SER A 863 -47.02 31.31 -48.10
N ALA A 864 -46.33 31.23 -49.24
CA ALA A 864 -46.81 30.54 -50.43
C ALA A 864 -46.81 29.02 -50.22
N VAL A 865 -45.76 28.48 -49.58
CA VAL A 865 -45.69 27.06 -49.18
C VAL A 865 -46.80 26.72 -48.20
N LEU A 866 -46.95 27.49 -47.09
CA LEU A 866 -47.97 27.19 -46.08
C LEU A 866 -49.38 27.18 -46.66
N ARG A 867 -49.76 28.22 -47.42
CA ARG A 867 -51.08 28.29 -48.05
C ARG A 867 -51.31 27.20 -49.10
N GLY A 868 -50.24 26.66 -49.66
CA GLY A 868 -50.27 25.59 -50.63
C GLY A 868 -50.47 24.20 -50.03
N LEU A 869 -50.22 24.04 -48.73
CA LEU A 869 -50.39 22.76 -48.02
C LEU A 869 -51.88 22.54 -47.69
N PRO A 870 -52.50 21.43 -48.16
CA PRO A 870 -53.93 21.19 -47.99
C PRO A 870 -54.44 21.26 -46.55
N PHE A 871 -53.61 20.84 -45.59
CA PHE A 871 -53.93 20.79 -44.15
C PHE A 871 -53.64 22.09 -43.40
N MET A 872 -53.01 23.08 -44.05
CA MET A 872 -52.71 24.39 -43.45
C MET A 872 -53.54 25.53 -44.04
N LYS A 873 -54.49 25.22 -44.94
CA LYS A 873 -55.27 26.25 -45.66
C LYS A 873 -56.10 27.16 -44.74
N ASP A 874 -56.57 26.62 -43.63
CA ASP A 874 -57.41 27.33 -42.64
C ASP A 874 -56.67 27.66 -41.33
N ALA A 875 -55.38 27.30 -41.23
CA ALA A 875 -54.54 27.55 -40.07
C ALA A 875 -54.08 29.01 -40.01
N THR A 876 -54.04 29.63 -38.83
CA THR A 876 -53.40 30.94 -38.60
C THR A 876 -51.88 30.82 -38.43
N ALA A 877 -51.27 29.89 -39.17
CA ALA A 877 -49.87 29.57 -39.05
C ALA A 877 -48.97 30.56 -39.81
N THR A 878 -47.80 30.81 -39.26
CA THR A 878 -46.73 31.59 -39.91
C THR A 878 -45.44 30.78 -39.93
N ALA A 879 -44.67 30.87 -41.01
CA ALA A 879 -43.39 30.17 -41.13
C ALA A 879 -42.24 31.14 -41.39
N GLN A 880 -41.06 30.80 -40.89
CA GLN A 880 -39.86 31.62 -41.01
C GLN A 880 -38.63 30.74 -41.25
N ILE A 881 -37.80 31.12 -42.21
CA ILE A 881 -36.46 30.56 -42.34
C ILE A 881 -35.56 31.15 -41.24
N ARG A 882 -34.99 30.28 -40.41
CA ARG A 882 -34.17 30.67 -39.26
C ARG A 882 -32.69 30.63 -39.55
N HIS A 883 -32.27 29.70 -40.41
CA HIS A 883 -30.86 29.54 -40.76
C HIS A 883 -30.71 28.88 -42.14
N THR A 884 -29.66 29.24 -42.86
CA THR A 884 -29.27 28.63 -44.13
C THR A 884 -27.76 28.51 -44.14
N GLN A 885 -27.26 27.32 -44.44
CA GLN A 885 -25.84 27.01 -44.41
C GLN A 885 -25.47 26.08 -45.56
N LYS A 886 -24.34 26.35 -46.22
CA LYS A 886 -23.72 25.40 -47.13
C LYS A 886 -22.82 24.45 -46.35
N LEU A 887 -22.98 23.14 -46.54
CA LEU A 887 -22.23 22.13 -45.80
C LEU A 887 -20.90 21.80 -46.47
N GLU A 888 -19.83 21.71 -45.67
CA GLU A 888 -18.45 21.51 -46.15
C GLU A 888 -17.87 20.14 -45.77
N THR A 889 -18.53 19.42 -44.85
CA THR A 889 -18.14 18.08 -44.39
C THR A 889 -18.42 17.00 -45.45
N ASP A 890 -17.71 15.87 -45.37
CA ASP A 890 -17.90 14.74 -46.30
C ASP A 890 -19.33 14.20 -46.33
N PHE A 891 -20.12 14.44 -45.27
CA PHE A 891 -21.52 14.02 -45.15
C PHE A 891 -22.42 14.57 -46.28
N ALA A 892 -22.25 15.85 -46.64
CA ALA A 892 -23.14 16.52 -47.59
C ALA A 892 -22.44 17.69 -48.32
N ARG A 893 -21.14 17.53 -48.62
CA ARG A 893 -20.30 18.57 -49.21
C ARG A 893 -20.97 19.23 -50.42
N GLY A 894 -21.11 20.54 -50.37
CA GLY A 894 -21.67 21.35 -51.46
C GLY A 894 -23.19 21.51 -51.45
N LYS A 895 -23.92 20.77 -50.60
CA LYS A 895 -25.38 20.91 -50.41
C LYS A 895 -25.73 22.06 -49.46
N HIS A 896 -26.94 22.58 -49.60
CA HIS A 896 -27.53 23.59 -48.71
C HIS A 896 -28.38 22.89 -47.65
N CYS A 897 -28.18 23.27 -46.38
CA CYS A 897 -29.05 22.93 -45.26
C CYS A 897 -29.86 24.17 -44.88
N VAL A 898 -31.18 24.02 -44.82
CA VAL A 898 -32.09 25.09 -44.39
C VAL A 898 -32.88 24.64 -43.18
N LEU A 899 -32.95 25.51 -42.17
CA LEU A 899 -33.72 25.33 -40.94
C LEU A 899 -34.86 26.35 -40.91
N ALA A 900 -36.09 25.88 -40.70
CA ALA A 900 -37.28 26.70 -40.66
C ALA A 900 -38.12 26.41 -39.43
N THR A 901 -38.89 27.42 -38.99
CA THR A 901 -39.92 27.27 -37.96
C THR A 901 -41.30 27.47 -38.55
N CYS A 902 -42.29 26.77 -38.02
CA CYS A 902 -43.70 27.05 -38.24
C CYS A 902 -44.38 27.31 -36.88
N THR A 903 -45.17 28.36 -36.79
CA THR A 903 -45.83 28.82 -35.57
C THR A 903 -47.34 28.91 -35.77
N GLU A 904 -48.10 28.21 -34.94
CA GLU A 904 -49.57 28.27 -34.91
C GLU A 904 -50.03 28.40 -33.45
N GLY A 905 -50.75 29.47 -33.13
CA GLY A 905 -51.05 29.83 -31.73
C GLY A 905 -49.76 30.01 -30.91
N ASP A 906 -49.66 29.31 -29.78
CA ASP A 906 -48.48 29.29 -28.90
C ASP A 906 -47.46 28.20 -29.26
N GLN A 907 -47.74 27.36 -30.28
CA GLN A 907 -46.91 26.23 -30.66
C GLN A 907 -45.89 26.63 -31.73
N VAL A 908 -44.61 26.35 -31.48
CA VAL A 908 -43.52 26.54 -32.45
C VAL A 908 -42.89 25.18 -32.76
N THR A 909 -42.85 24.82 -34.03
CA THR A 909 -42.21 23.59 -34.51
C THR A 909 -41.07 23.92 -35.46
N TRP A 910 -40.12 22.99 -35.54
CA TRP A 910 -38.93 23.11 -36.37
C TRP A 910 -38.95 22.06 -37.48
N GLY A 911 -38.38 22.42 -38.63
CA GLY A 911 -38.10 21.50 -39.73
C GLY A 911 -36.77 21.83 -40.39
N TYR A 912 -36.15 20.83 -41.00
CA TYR A 912 -34.96 21.01 -41.81
C TYR A 912 -35.04 20.27 -43.15
N PHE A 913 -34.25 20.73 -44.11
CA PHE A 913 -34.03 20.02 -45.36
C PHE A 913 -32.60 20.23 -45.87
N ILE A 914 -31.99 19.18 -46.44
CA ILE A 914 -30.66 19.22 -47.06
C ILE A 914 -30.78 18.83 -48.53
N GLY A 915 -30.29 19.67 -49.43
CA GLY A 915 -30.37 19.42 -50.87
C GLY A 915 -29.43 20.29 -51.70
N GLU A 916 -29.40 20.09 -53.00
CA GLU A 916 -28.43 20.77 -53.88
C GLU A 916 -28.80 22.23 -54.14
N ARG A 917 -30.10 22.53 -54.29
CA ARG A 917 -30.62 23.85 -54.64
C ARG A 917 -31.19 24.55 -53.40
N GLU A 918 -30.61 25.69 -53.04
CA GLU A 918 -31.00 26.47 -51.85
C GLU A 918 -32.50 26.79 -51.82
N ASP A 919 -33.07 27.31 -52.90
CA ASP A 919 -34.49 27.67 -52.94
C ASP A 919 -35.41 26.47 -52.66
N ASN A 920 -35.04 25.29 -53.17
CA ASN A 920 -35.82 24.07 -52.92
C ASN A 920 -35.69 23.67 -51.45
N CYS A 921 -34.48 23.73 -50.88
CA CYS A 921 -34.28 23.46 -49.45
C CYS A 921 -35.08 24.41 -48.57
N ARG A 922 -35.19 25.70 -48.94
CA ARG A 922 -36.01 26.68 -48.23
C ARG A 922 -37.48 26.29 -48.22
N ALA A 923 -38.04 25.94 -49.38
CA ALA A 923 -39.43 25.50 -49.47
C ALA A 923 -39.66 24.22 -48.65
N MET A 924 -38.79 23.22 -48.79
CA MET A 924 -38.94 21.92 -48.16
C MET A 924 -38.75 21.95 -46.63
N ALA A 925 -37.86 22.81 -46.11
CA ALA A 925 -37.73 23.02 -44.68
C ALA A 925 -39.02 23.59 -44.06
N VAL A 926 -39.72 24.49 -44.77
CA VAL A 926 -41.02 25.02 -44.34
C VAL A 926 -42.09 23.92 -44.36
N VAL A 927 -42.11 23.08 -45.39
CA VAL A 927 -43.02 21.91 -45.45
C VAL A 927 -42.78 20.98 -44.26
N SER A 928 -41.52 20.66 -43.97
CA SER A 928 -41.15 19.82 -42.83
C SER A 928 -41.58 20.43 -41.48
N ALA A 929 -41.37 21.73 -41.27
CA ALA A 929 -41.81 22.41 -40.06
C ALA A 929 -43.33 22.37 -39.92
N ALA A 930 -44.08 22.66 -40.99
CA ALA A 930 -45.54 22.64 -40.99
C ALA A 930 -46.12 21.24 -40.71
N LEU A 931 -45.54 20.18 -41.29
CA LEU A 931 -45.95 18.80 -41.02
C LEU A 931 -45.74 18.38 -39.57
N THR A 932 -44.76 18.97 -38.90
CA THR A 932 -44.48 18.68 -37.51
C THR A 932 -45.57 19.27 -36.59
N ILE A 933 -46.22 20.38 -36.96
CA ILE A 933 -47.39 20.92 -36.25
C ILE A 933 -48.53 19.90 -36.21
N THR A 934 -48.84 19.25 -37.35
CA THR A 934 -49.93 18.27 -37.42
C THR A 934 -49.67 16.97 -36.65
N LYS A 935 -48.44 16.73 -36.18
CA LYS A 935 -48.02 15.52 -35.44
C LYS A 935 -47.87 15.76 -33.94
N ALA A 936 -47.84 17.00 -33.48
CA ALA A 936 -47.57 17.40 -32.10
C ALA A 936 -48.84 17.92 -31.44
#